data_AF-A0A0L8GFB0-F1
#
_entry.id   AF-A0A0L8GFB0-F1
#
_cell.length_a   1.000
_cell.length_b   1.000
_cell.length_c   1.000
_cell.angle_alpha   90.00
_cell.angle_beta   90.00
_cell.angle_gamma   90.00
#
_symmetry.space_group_name_H-M   'P 1'
#
loop_
_entity.id
_entity.type
_entity.pdbx_description
1 polymer ?
#
loop_
_entity_poly.entity_id
_entity_poly.type
_entity_poly.pdbx_seq_one_letter_code
_entity_poly.pdbx_strand_id
1 'polypeptide(L)'
;MLALRRFRRRRFQLIRSTEQPAREINVQVAEHSTDTCILNVVLGDIQRDTECDKADPLNYRYNTNRKDIQEYFLNSYNLYESLFTSIADDSALYLYPDRLRLPLIFYYGHTSAVYVNKLMLADLLTKRINAEFETIFETGVDEMFWDDTVNQRIDGKPIVWPEVVDVTAYRRQVKNAILQMINDTPLELPITMESKWWALLMGMAHERIHLETSSVLIRQLPVNVVTKPPTWVYAEMKTGKPVGPNSLVALEGREVQLGKPRNFPSYGWDNEYGESRCLVPDFEATKYLVTNEEFLKFVTDKGYERQELWSDIGWKWRCFRSAIHPTFWVCNKGCKSGCGETLSNYTHCQLRSSDELNEPTFCYRAMFDVITLPRDWPVEVNYHEAKAYCTWMGPGYRLPTEAEAMLMKGTMPPITERVKCDIIHSGKPDANINFKYGSPSNGSWISTGNEASRFARYAFRRHFFQHLGFRMVKSSHDIPVKLIGPTDQVTKTSELENGSPVKSYSQVNVSANSQYRYSDKLVIEDVLLQEYGFKNSLDAVALQKGLSLMEEWSIPAKTALVLGSSSGRVAFDMSKTFKKVLGIDYSNRLLSVAEKIKSSKSTIIPYSLGKEVEIDPSWSRENVIFKQLTWLSMELGSHNMVLVTFLERLQNTKAWLYRLWELLKDDGLLVITSKDTTWTAAELQQYLQPR
;
A
#
# COMPACT_ATOMS: atom_id res chain seq x y z
N MET A 1 -28.43 -16.06 -0.06
CA MET A 1 -28.15 -15.69 -1.47
C MET A 1 -29.21 -14.71 -1.94
N LEU A 2 -28.80 -13.59 -2.54
CA LEU A 2 -29.69 -12.58 -3.13
C LEU A 2 -29.46 -12.46 -4.64
N ALA A 3 -30.52 -12.19 -5.41
CA ALA A 3 -30.42 -11.87 -6.83
C ALA A 3 -31.27 -10.63 -7.19
N LEU A 4 -30.66 -9.67 -7.89
CA LEU A 4 -31.23 -8.37 -8.25
C LEU A 4 -31.01 -8.03 -9.73
N ARG A 5 -31.97 -7.35 -10.35
CA ARG A 5 -31.86 -6.81 -11.72
C ARG A 5 -31.88 -5.28 -11.73
N ARG A 6 -30.98 -4.65 -12.48
CA ARG A 6 -30.94 -3.18 -12.71
C ARG A 6 -31.79 -2.81 -13.93
N PHE A 7 -32.82 -2.00 -13.74
CA PHE A 7 -33.62 -1.45 -14.87
C PHE A 7 -33.17 -0.04 -15.25
N ARG A 8 -33.42 0.35 -16.51
CA ARG A 8 -33.11 1.65 -17.14
C ARG A 8 -33.58 2.93 -16.41
N ARG A 9 -34.32 2.82 -15.30
CA ARG A 9 -34.80 3.96 -14.47
C ARG A 9 -34.19 3.96 -13.06
N ARG A 10 -32.88 3.73 -12.96
CA ARG A 10 -32.06 3.89 -11.72
C ARG A 10 -32.61 3.16 -10.49
N ARG A 11 -33.17 1.95 -10.65
CA ARG A 11 -33.64 1.11 -9.54
C ARG A 11 -33.25 -0.34 -9.76
N PHE A 12 -32.92 -1.00 -8.66
CA PHE A 12 -32.88 -2.46 -8.58
C PHE A 12 -34.22 -3.00 -8.12
N GLN A 13 -34.61 -4.15 -8.65
CA GLN A 13 -35.71 -4.94 -8.11
C GLN A 13 -35.16 -6.16 -7.37
N LEU A 14 -35.69 -6.40 -6.16
CA LEU A 14 -35.53 -7.66 -5.44
C LEU A 14 -36.34 -8.75 -6.12
N ILE A 15 -35.70 -9.87 -6.45
CA ILE A 15 -36.38 -10.96 -7.17
C ILE A 15 -36.24 -12.33 -6.48
N ARG A 16 -35.15 -12.58 -5.71
CA ARG A 16 -35.06 -13.79 -4.87
C ARG A 16 -34.14 -13.61 -3.67
N SER A 17 -34.52 -14.21 -2.53
CA SER A 17 -33.69 -14.45 -1.35
C SER A 17 -33.74 -15.92 -0.94
N THR A 18 -32.67 -16.45 -0.34
CA THR A 18 -32.64 -17.70 0.42
C THR A 18 -31.65 -17.61 1.58
N GLU A 19 -32.06 -18.12 2.74
CA GLU A 19 -31.27 -18.14 3.99
C GLU A 19 -31.03 -19.61 4.41
N GLN A 20 -29.81 -19.90 4.86
CA GLN A 20 -29.43 -21.17 5.49
C GLN A 20 -28.37 -20.90 6.57
N PRO A 21 -28.39 -21.61 7.71
CA PRO A 21 -27.46 -21.35 8.81
C PRO A 21 -26.05 -21.88 8.49
N ALA A 22 -25.03 -21.04 8.71
CA ALA A 22 -23.64 -21.44 8.63
C ALA A 22 -23.22 -22.26 9.86
N ARG A 23 -22.23 -23.16 9.69
CA ARG A 23 -21.49 -23.79 10.79
C ARG A 23 -20.11 -23.13 10.91
N GLU A 24 -19.65 -22.94 12.14
CA GLU A 24 -18.37 -22.29 12.45
C GLU A 24 -17.16 -23.14 12.03
N ILE A 25 -16.10 -22.46 11.58
CA ILE A 25 -14.77 -23.03 11.35
C ILE A 25 -13.74 -22.03 11.90
N ASN A 26 -12.81 -22.49 12.74
CA ASN A 26 -11.76 -21.68 13.36
C ASN A 26 -10.45 -21.76 12.56
N VAL A 27 -9.77 -20.62 12.35
CA VAL A 27 -8.61 -20.48 11.44
C VAL A 27 -7.57 -19.51 12.01
N GLN A 28 -6.28 -19.91 12.13
CA GLN A 28 -5.17 -19.13 12.73
C GLN A 28 -4.18 -18.58 11.67
N VAL A 29 -3.47 -17.45 11.93
CA VAL A 29 -2.58 -16.75 10.96
C VAL A 29 -1.42 -15.92 11.60
N ALA A 30 -0.25 -15.85 10.95
CA ALA A 30 0.82 -14.80 11.10
C ALA A 30 1.70 -14.70 9.81
N GLU A 31 2.66 -13.78 9.53
CA GLU A 31 3.08 -12.45 10.04
C GLU A 31 3.81 -11.66 8.90
N HIS A 32 4.27 -10.40 9.11
CA HIS A 32 4.92 -9.53 8.08
C HIS A 32 6.07 -8.62 8.62
N SER A 33 6.72 -7.83 7.74
CA SER A 33 7.92 -6.99 8.02
C SER A 33 7.87 -5.60 7.35
N THR A 34 8.44 -4.56 7.99
CA THR A 34 8.47 -3.16 7.48
C THR A 34 9.76 -2.40 7.88
N ASP A 35 10.42 -1.69 6.95
CA ASP A 35 11.55 -0.76 7.22
C ASP A 35 11.63 0.38 6.16
N THR A 36 11.93 1.63 6.59
CA THR A 36 12.24 2.81 5.74
C THR A 36 13.14 3.83 6.50
N CYS A 37 13.71 4.84 5.81
CA CYS A 37 14.06 6.24 6.24
C CYS A 37 15.22 6.84 5.39
N ILE A 38 15.50 8.16 5.45
CA ILE A 38 16.02 8.92 4.27
C ILE A 38 17.11 10.05 4.45
N LEU A 39 17.05 11.08 3.57
CA LEU A 39 18.04 12.03 3.05
C LEU A 39 17.36 13.35 2.61
N ASN A 40 17.73 14.52 3.18
CA ASN A 40 16.75 15.56 3.52
C ASN A 40 16.66 16.81 2.61
N VAL A 41 15.48 17.46 2.62
CA VAL A 41 15.29 18.93 2.41
C VAL A 41 14.47 19.50 3.60
N VAL A 42 14.61 20.78 3.92
CA VAL A 42 13.87 21.47 5.00
C VAL A 42 12.94 22.53 4.42
N LEU A 43 11.87 22.86 5.14
CA LEU A 43 10.94 23.92 4.79
C LEU A 43 11.30 25.19 5.57
N GLY A 44 11.59 26.27 4.87
CA GLY A 44 11.75 27.60 5.45
C GLY A 44 10.44 28.39 5.39
N ASP A 45 10.13 29.09 6.47
CA ASP A 45 9.32 30.30 6.60
C ASP A 45 7.88 30.31 6.07
N ILE A 46 7.38 29.21 5.51
CA ILE A 46 5.95 28.88 5.48
C ILE A 46 5.57 28.38 6.88
N GLN A 47 5.23 29.34 7.74
CA GLN A 47 4.91 29.18 9.18
C GLN A 47 6.05 28.66 10.08
N ARG A 48 7.03 29.54 10.36
CA ARG A 48 7.71 29.55 11.68
C ARG A 48 6.78 30.10 12.78
N ASP A 49 5.56 29.56 12.92
CA ASP A 49 4.68 29.94 14.03
C ASP A 49 5.15 29.22 15.31
N THR A 50 6.06 29.87 16.01
CA THR A 50 6.85 29.32 17.13
C THR A 50 6.08 29.20 18.46
N GLU A 51 4.75 29.15 18.44
CA GLU A 51 3.89 28.88 19.61
C GLU A 51 3.55 27.38 19.82
N CYS A 52 4.41 26.47 19.34
CA CYS A 52 4.31 25.02 19.60
C CYS A 52 4.57 24.63 21.09
N ASP A 53 4.56 25.60 22.03
CA ASP A 53 4.44 25.33 23.47
C ASP A 53 2.99 24.99 23.90
N LYS A 54 2.00 25.24 23.02
CA LYS A 54 0.66 24.63 23.17
C LYS A 54 0.73 23.15 22.81
N ALA A 55 -0.05 22.33 23.51
CA ALA A 55 -0.03 20.87 23.33
C ALA A 55 -0.47 20.46 21.92
N ASP A 56 -0.05 19.27 21.46
CA ASP A 56 -0.40 18.76 20.12
C ASP A 56 -1.90 18.96 19.82
N PRO A 57 -2.26 19.71 18.76
CA PRO A 57 -3.64 19.92 18.35
C PRO A 57 -4.42 18.61 18.12
N LEU A 58 -3.74 17.48 17.95
CA LEU A 58 -4.33 16.17 17.67
C LEU A 58 -4.53 15.29 18.91
N ASN A 59 -4.33 15.80 20.13
CA ASN A 59 -4.66 15.06 21.36
C ASN A 59 -6.17 15.11 21.65
N TYR A 60 -6.94 14.41 20.82
CA TYR A 60 -8.41 14.46 20.73
C TYR A 60 -9.16 14.05 22.01
N ARG A 61 -8.46 13.56 23.04
CA ARG A 61 -9.09 13.16 24.30
C ARG A 61 -9.45 14.33 25.22
N TYR A 62 -8.65 15.40 25.23
CA TYR A 62 -8.69 16.35 26.36
C TYR A 62 -8.68 17.83 25.99
N ASN A 63 -7.90 18.28 24.99
CA ASN A 63 -7.67 19.71 24.74
C ASN A 63 -7.92 20.19 23.29
N THR A 64 -8.04 19.30 22.30
CA THR A 64 -8.31 19.69 20.90
C THR A 64 -9.58 20.52 20.78
N ASN A 65 -9.48 21.70 20.18
CA ASN A 65 -10.64 22.52 19.81
C ASN A 65 -10.77 22.69 18.28
N ARG A 66 -11.83 23.38 17.83
CA ARG A 66 -12.12 23.56 16.39
C ARG A 66 -11.00 24.28 15.63
N LYS A 67 -10.37 25.29 16.25
CA LYS A 67 -9.28 26.06 15.66
C LYS A 67 -8.07 25.17 15.39
N ASP A 68 -7.74 24.30 16.35
CA ASP A 68 -6.63 23.34 16.26
C ASP A 68 -6.78 22.42 15.04
N ILE A 69 -7.99 21.91 14.82
CA ILE A 69 -8.35 21.07 13.66
C ILE A 69 -8.23 21.87 12.36
N GLN A 70 -8.65 23.14 12.36
CA GLN A 70 -8.56 24.04 11.22
C GLN A 70 -7.10 24.39 10.86
N GLU A 71 -6.25 24.67 11.85
CA GLU A 71 -4.83 24.95 11.66
C GLU A 71 -4.08 23.71 11.17
N TYR A 72 -4.37 22.52 11.68
CA TYR A 72 -3.78 21.27 11.18
C TYR A 72 -4.28 20.89 9.77
N PHE A 73 -5.55 21.16 9.44
CA PHE A 73 -6.04 21.03 8.06
C PHE A 73 -5.25 21.94 7.12
N LEU A 74 -5.20 23.24 7.44
CA LEU A 74 -4.49 24.24 6.64
C LEU A 74 -3.01 23.92 6.50
N ASN A 75 -2.34 23.49 7.58
CA ASN A 75 -0.95 23.04 7.52
C ASN A 75 -0.77 21.87 6.55
N SER A 76 -1.57 20.80 6.68
CA SER A 76 -1.48 19.61 5.82
C SER A 76 -1.71 19.96 4.34
N TYR A 77 -2.75 20.76 4.06
CA TYR A 77 -3.14 21.14 2.71
C TYR A 77 -2.16 22.11 2.05
N ASN A 78 -1.72 23.15 2.79
CA ASN A 78 -0.72 24.11 2.31
C ASN A 78 0.65 23.46 2.08
N LEU A 79 1.05 22.54 2.97
CA LEU A 79 2.28 21.76 2.86
C LEU A 79 2.29 20.94 1.57
N TYR A 80 1.20 20.21 1.30
CA TYR A 80 1.05 19.45 0.06
C TYR A 80 1.01 20.34 -1.18
N GLU A 81 0.31 21.48 -1.15
CA GLU A 81 0.34 22.44 -2.27
C GLU A 81 1.73 23.04 -2.50
N SER A 82 2.51 23.28 -1.44
CA SER A 82 3.87 23.84 -1.54
C SER A 82 4.84 22.92 -2.29
N LEU A 83 4.63 21.59 -2.24
CA LEU A 83 5.42 20.62 -2.96
C LEU A 83 5.36 20.83 -4.49
N PHE A 84 4.18 21.17 -5.02
CA PHE A 84 4.00 21.39 -6.46
C PHE A 84 4.55 22.75 -6.93
N THR A 85 4.88 23.68 -6.02
CA THR A 85 5.64 24.90 -6.37
C THR A 85 7.10 24.63 -6.75
N SER A 86 7.54 23.36 -6.69
CA SER A 86 8.83 22.91 -7.22
C SER A 86 8.80 22.53 -8.70
N ILE A 87 7.65 22.50 -9.35
CA ILE A 87 7.54 22.22 -10.78
C ILE A 87 7.85 23.50 -11.57
N ALA A 88 8.71 23.40 -12.58
CA ALA A 88 9.18 24.56 -13.35
C ALA A 88 8.11 25.14 -14.31
N ASP A 89 7.27 24.28 -14.89
CA ASP A 89 6.20 24.66 -15.82
C ASP A 89 5.06 23.62 -15.85
N ASP A 90 3.87 24.05 -16.28
CA ASP A 90 2.65 23.21 -16.28
C ASP A 90 2.77 21.94 -17.14
N SER A 91 3.62 21.90 -18.18
CA SER A 91 3.76 20.70 -19.01
C SER A 91 4.37 19.53 -18.23
N ALA A 92 5.22 19.83 -17.24
CA ALA A 92 5.83 18.83 -16.38
C ALA A 92 4.84 18.16 -15.41
N LEU A 93 3.66 18.76 -15.16
CA LEU A 93 2.58 18.10 -14.41
C LEU A 93 1.95 16.94 -15.20
N TYR A 94 2.05 16.93 -16.53
CA TYR A 94 1.54 15.85 -17.38
C TYR A 94 2.56 14.75 -17.67
N LEU A 95 3.79 14.86 -17.16
CA LEU A 95 4.84 13.83 -17.28
C LEU A 95 4.59 12.66 -16.32
N TYR A 96 4.97 11.46 -16.77
CA TYR A 96 4.85 10.18 -16.05
C TYR A 96 6.21 9.85 -15.37
N PRO A 97 6.37 10.02 -14.04
CA PRO A 97 7.71 10.05 -13.43
C PRO A 97 8.34 8.66 -13.24
N ASP A 98 7.53 7.65 -12.89
CA ASP A 98 7.80 6.24 -13.22
C ASP A 98 6.69 5.76 -14.17
N ARG A 99 6.94 4.71 -14.94
CA ARG A 99 5.98 4.16 -15.91
C ARG A 99 4.81 3.43 -15.23
N LEU A 100 5.04 2.98 -13.99
CA LEU A 100 4.07 2.33 -13.09
C LEU A 100 3.34 3.38 -12.24
N ARG A 101 3.10 4.57 -12.78
CA ARG A 101 2.50 5.71 -12.08
C ARG A 101 1.62 6.49 -13.04
N LEU A 102 0.74 7.31 -12.46
CA LEU A 102 -0.01 8.33 -13.17
C LEU A 102 0.85 9.61 -13.30
N PRO A 103 0.46 10.61 -14.13
CA PRO A 103 1.22 11.85 -14.22
C PRO A 103 0.96 12.73 -12.98
N LEU A 104 1.83 13.69 -12.69
CA LEU A 104 1.74 14.48 -11.44
C LEU A 104 0.41 15.26 -11.28
N ILE A 105 -0.25 15.64 -12.36
CA ILE A 105 -1.58 16.27 -12.35
C ILE A 105 -2.64 15.38 -11.67
N PHE A 106 -2.52 14.05 -11.75
CA PHE A 106 -3.34 13.13 -10.97
C PHE A 106 -3.13 13.35 -9.47
N TYR A 107 -1.87 13.31 -9.02
CA TYR A 107 -1.54 13.45 -7.60
C TYR A 107 -1.95 14.83 -7.05
N TYR A 108 -1.85 15.88 -7.87
CA TYR A 108 -2.31 17.22 -7.52
C TYR A 108 -3.84 17.28 -7.29
N GLY A 109 -4.65 16.62 -8.13
CA GLY A 109 -6.11 16.52 -7.94
C GLY A 109 -6.55 15.51 -6.87
N HIS A 110 -5.80 14.42 -6.69
CA HIS A 110 -6.22 13.23 -5.95
C HIS A 110 -6.57 13.47 -4.48
N THR A 111 -5.74 14.17 -3.71
CA THR A 111 -6.01 14.36 -2.27
C THR A 111 -7.34 15.09 -2.04
N SER A 112 -7.66 16.06 -2.90
CA SER A 112 -8.92 16.79 -2.89
C SER A 112 -10.12 15.90 -3.22
N ALA A 113 -9.99 15.04 -4.24
CA ALA A 113 -11.02 14.05 -4.56
C ALA A 113 -11.24 13.03 -3.43
N VAL A 114 -10.18 12.62 -2.74
CA VAL A 114 -10.28 11.73 -1.56
C VAL A 114 -10.99 12.42 -0.40
N TYR A 115 -10.69 13.69 -0.08
CA TYR A 115 -11.45 14.43 0.93
C TYR A 115 -12.94 14.45 0.58
N VAL A 116 -13.35 14.88 -0.63
CA VAL A 116 -14.78 14.99 -0.95
C VAL A 116 -15.44 13.61 -0.94
N ASN A 117 -14.86 12.60 -1.58
CA ASN A 117 -15.41 11.24 -1.58
C ASN A 117 -15.62 10.67 -0.15
N LYS A 118 -14.67 10.88 0.75
CA LYS A 118 -14.72 10.31 2.11
C LYS A 118 -15.56 11.15 3.08
N LEU A 119 -15.59 12.47 2.94
CA LEU A 119 -16.48 13.36 3.72
C LEU A 119 -17.95 13.24 3.27
N MET A 120 -18.22 12.96 1.99
CA MET A 120 -19.55 12.58 1.51
C MET A 120 -20.01 11.25 2.13
N LEU A 121 -19.13 10.24 2.20
CA LEU A 121 -19.43 8.95 2.84
C LEU A 121 -19.63 9.03 4.37
N ALA A 122 -19.11 10.08 5.02
CA ALA A 122 -19.29 10.34 6.45
C ALA A 122 -20.51 11.22 6.77
N ASP A 123 -21.32 11.61 5.76
CA ASP A 123 -22.36 12.63 5.88
C ASP A 123 -21.84 13.92 6.56
N LEU A 124 -20.63 14.37 6.17
CA LEU A 124 -20.01 15.66 6.53
C LEU A 124 -20.07 16.67 5.37
N LEU A 125 -20.03 16.18 4.14
CA LEU A 125 -20.45 16.94 2.96
C LEU A 125 -21.74 16.31 2.40
N THR A 126 -22.64 17.16 1.89
CA THR A 126 -23.93 16.75 1.32
C THR A 126 -24.04 17.00 -0.18
N LYS A 127 -23.02 17.60 -0.78
CA LYS A 127 -22.96 17.93 -2.21
C LYS A 127 -21.56 17.66 -2.77
N ARG A 128 -21.53 17.07 -3.95
CA ARG A 128 -20.36 17.01 -4.84
C ARG A 128 -19.94 18.43 -5.24
N ILE A 129 -18.64 18.66 -5.39
CA ILE A 129 -18.05 19.97 -5.77
C ILE A 129 -17.77 19.98 -7.27
N ASN A 130 -17.07 18.96 -7.77
CA ASN A 130 -16.95 18.64 -9.18
C ASN A 130 -16.97 17.12 -9.34
N ALA A 131 -18.13 16.57 -9.69
CA ALA A 131 -18.33 15.13 -9.78
C ALA A 131 -17.46 14.44 -10.85
N GLU A 132 -17.04 15.16 -11.91
CA GLU A 132 -16.14 14.63 -12.94
C GLU A 132 -14.70 14.52 -12.41
N PHE A 133 -14.21 15.55 -11.72
CA PHE A 133 -12.87 15.53 -11.12
C PHE A 133 -12.81 14.55 -9.95
N GLU A 134 -13.84 14.52 -9.11
CA GLU A 134 -13.99 13.55 -8.02
C GLU A 134 -14.11 12.10 -8.50
N THR A 135 -14.36 11.89 -9.80
CA THR A 135 -14.33 10.59 -10.47
C THR A 135 -12.95 10.31 -11.07
N ILE A 136 -12.42 11.21 -11.92
CA ILE A 136 -11.16 10.99 -12.65
C ILE A 136 -9.97 10.84 -11.70
N PHE A 137 -10.01 11.54 -10.57
CA PHE A 137 -9.00 11.49 -9.52
C PHE A 137 -9.34 10.52 -8.37
N GLU A 138 -10.44 9.76 -8.40
CA GLU A 138 -10.66 8.68 -7.40
C GLU A 138 -9.76 7.46 -7.65
N THR A 139 -9.42 7.20 -8.92
CA THR A 139 -8.70 6.02 -9.40
C THR A 139 -7.46 5.71 -8.57
N GLY A 140 -7.43 4.55 -7.91
CA GLY A 140 -6.27 4.07 -7.18
C GLY A 140 -5.17 3.54 -8.13
N VAL A 141 -3.91 3.70 -7.72
CA VAL A 141 -2.73 3.28 -8.50
C VAL A 141 -2.29 1.89 -8.01
N ASP A 142 -2.72 0.84 -8.69
CA ASP A 142 -2.55 -0.57 -8.26
C ASP A 142 -1.93 -1.45 -9.37
N GLU A 143 -0.65 -1.21 -9.69
CA GLU A 143 0.11 -2.09 -10.59
C GLU A 143 0.42 -3.44 -9.90
N MET A 144 0.13 -4.54 -10.59
CA MET A 144 0.43 -5.89 -10.10
C MET A 144 1.86 -6.34 -10.45
N PHE A 145 2.39 -5.88 -11.58
CA PHE A 145 3.69 -6.27 -12.13
C PHE A 145 4.50 -5.04 -12.54
N TRP A 146 5.83 -5.20 -12.65
CA TRP A 146 6.75 -4.08 -12.95
C TRP A 146 6.65 -3.57 -14.40
N ASP A 147 5.79 -4.15 -15.23
CA ASP A 147 5.44 -3.82 -16.61
C ASP A 147 3.94 -3.54 -16.83
N ASP A 148 3.15 -3.52 -15.77
CA ASP A 148 1.72 -3.20 -15.83
C ASP A 148 1.52 -1.68 -16.03
N THR A 149 0.95 -1.31 -17.18
CA THR A 149 0.67 0.09 -17.58
C THR A 149 -0.82 0.34 -17.80
N VAL A 150 -1.69 -0.58 -17.35
CA VAL A 150 -3.15 -0.52 -17.60
C VAL A 150 -3.80 0.72 -16.98
N ASN A 151 -3.28 1.18 -15.85
CA ASN A 151 -3.85 2.27 -15.04
C ASN A 151 -3.87 3.63 -15.78
N GLN A 152 -3.13 3.76 -16.89
CA GLN A 152 -3.15 4.95 -17.76
C GLN A 152 -4.45 5.10 -18.60
N ARG A 153 -5.48 4.27 -18.35
CA ARG A 153 -6.68 4.14 -19.20
C ARG A 153 -7.97 3.92 -18.41
N ILE A 154 -9.04 4.61 -18.81
CA ILE A 154 -10.41 4.35 -18.36
C ILE A 154 -11.20 3.77 -19.55
N ASP A 155 -11.94 2.68 -19.34
CA ASP A 155 -12.61 1.88 -20.40
C ASP A 155 -11.69 1.57 -21.61
N GLY A 156 -10.38 1.40 -21.37
CA GLY A 156 -9.37 1.13 -22.39
C GLY A 156 -8.93 2.34 -23.24
N LYS A 157 -9.54 3.52 -23.06
CA LYS A 157 -9.13 4.78 -23.67
C LYS A 157 -8.10 5.50 -22.80
N PRO A 158 -7.13 6.24 -23.37
CA PRO A 158 -6.26 7.13 -22.59
C PRO A 158 -7.09 8.14 -21.77
N ILE A 159 -6.63 8.43 -20.56
CA ILE A 159 -7.24 9.48 -19.71
C ILE A 159 -6.88 10.86 -20.29
N VAL A 160 -7.89 11.71 -20.49
CA VAL A 160 -7.69 13.13 -20.78
C VAL A 160 -7.67 13.86 -19.44
N TRP A 161 -6.52 14.38 -19.04
CA TRP A 161 -6.37 15.07 -17.76
C TRP A 161 -6.90 16.52 -17.86
N PRO A 162 -7.56 17.06 -16.82
CA PRO A 162 -8.03 18.45 -16.83
C PRO A 162 -6.89 19.46 -16.70
N GLU A 163 -7.14 20.69 -17.14
CA GLU A 163 -6.12 21.74 -17.12
C GLU A 163 -5.69 22.16 -15.71
N VAL A 164 -4.41 22.50 -15.55
CA VAL A 164 -3.80 22.87 -14.25
C VAL A 164 -4.57 23.99 -13.55
N VAL A 165 -5.06 24.98 -14.30
CA VAL A 165 -5.89 26.07 -13.79
C VAL A 165 -7.22 25.58 -13.20
N ASP A 166 -7.87 24.61 -13.83
CA ASP A 166 -9.14 24.06 -13.37
C ASP A 166 -8.94 23.13 -12.18
N VAL A 167 -7.89 22.31 -12.17
CA VAL A 167 -7.53 21.47 -11.00
C VAL A 167 -7.17 22.37 -9.80
N THR A 168 -6.46 23.48 -10.03
CA THR A 168 -6.17 24.49 -9.00
C THR A 168 -7.44 25.17 -8.48
N ALA A 169 -8.38 25.51 -9.37
CA ALA A 169 -9.68 26.07 -8.99
C ALA A 169 -10.52 25.08 -8.17
N TYR A 170 -10.54 23.80 -8.56
CA TYR A 170 -11.17 22.71 -7.83
C TYR A 170 -10.53 22.52 -6.44
N ARG A 171 -9.19 22.43 -6.33
CA ARG A 171 -8.50 22.39 -5.03
C ARG A 171 -8.91 23.54 -4.13
N ARG A 172 -9.01 24.77 -4.66
CA ARG A 172 -9.45 25.95 -3.89
C ARG A 172 -10.91 25.83 -3.41
N GLN A 173 -11.81 25.30 -4.24
CA GLN A 173 -13.20 25.05 -3.86
C GLN A 173 -13.31 23.97 -2.76
N VAL A 174 -12.57 22.86 -2.89
CA VAL A 174 -12.51 21.78 -1.89
C VAL A 174 -11.98 22.30 -0.55
N LYS A 175 -10.87 23.05 -0.57
CA LYS A 175 -10.30 23.72 0.62
C LYS A 175 -11.33 24.60 1.34
N ASN A 176 -12.05 25.43 0.60
CA ASN A 176 -13.07 26.32 1.16
C ASN A 176 -14.28 25.54 1.73
N ALA A 177 -14.73 24.48 1.04
CA ALA A 177 -15.83 23.64 1.51
C ALA A 177 -15.46 22.85 2.78
N ILE A 178 -14.21 22.37 2.89
CA ILE A 178 -13.70 21.72 4.11
C ILE A 178 -13.61 22.73 5.25
N LEU A 179 -13.10 23.94 5.02
CA LEU A 179 -13.06 25.01 6.03
C LEU A 179 -14.47 25.40 6.51
N GLN A 180 -15.45 25.47 5.61
CA GLN A 180 -16.84 25.68 5.99
C GLN A 180 -17.39 24.51 6.80
N MET A 181 -17.18 23.27 6.37
CA MET A 181 -17.60 22.07 7.11
C MET A 181 -16.97 22.02 8.52
N ILE A 182 -15.69 22.38 8.66
CA ILE A 182 -15.00 22.51 9.94
C ILE A 182 -15.64 23.57 10.84
N ASN A 183 -16.23 24.64 10.28
CA ASN A 183 -16.94 25.66 11.06
C ASN A 183 -18.37 25.23 11.44
N ASP A 184 -19.15 24.77 10.47
CA ASP A 184 -20.59 24.55 10.58
C ASP A 184 -20.94 23.25 11.34
N THR A 185 -20.06 22.24 11.33
CA THR A 185 -20.32 20.93 11.96
C THR A 185 -20.12 20.98 13.49
N PRO A 186 -21.03 20.45 14.32
CA PRO A 186 -20.79 20.25 15.76
C PRO A 186 -19.54 19.40 16.02
N LEU A 187 -18.66 19.85 16.90
CA LEU A 187 -17.47 19.12 17.32
C LEU A 187 -17.78 18.34 18.60
N GLU A 188 -17.83 17.01 18.48
CA GLU A 188 -17.99 16.09 19.61
C GLU A 188 -16.63 15.48 19.96
N LEU A 189 -16.32 15.43 21.26
CA LEU A 189 -15.06 14.91 21.80
C LEU A 189 -15.32 13.74 22.78
N PRO A 190 -14.46 12.71 22.81
CA PRO A 190 -13.27 12.54 21.97
C PRO A 190 -13.60 12.13 20.52
N ILE A 191 -12.76 12.52 19.57
CA ILE A 191 -12.86 12.00 18.19
C ILE A 191 -12.31 10.56 18.18
N THR A 192 -13.20 9.58 18.04
CA THR A 192 -12.87 8.15 17.89
C THR A 192 -13.16 7.64 16.47
N MET A 193 -12.88 6.36 16.19
CA MET A 193 -13.16 5.72 14.89
C MET A 193 -14.65 5.80 14.48
N GLU A 194 -15.53 5.83 15.48
CA GLU A 194 -16.98 5.89 15.32
C GLU A 194 -17.50 7.32 15.05
N SER A 195 -16.66 8.34 15.27
CA SER A 195 -17.01 9.73 15.00
C SER A 195 -16.86 10.07 13.51
N LYS A 196 -17.83 10.81 12.97
CA LYS A 196 -17.76 11.35 11.59
C LYS A 196 -16.46 12.10 11.31
N TRP A 197 -15.95 12.84 12.30
CA TRP A 197 -14.72 13.62 12.21
C TRP A 197 -13.49 12.75 11.87
N TRP A 198 -13.49 11.44 12.15
CA TRP A 198 -12.43 10.52 11.76
C TRP A 198 -12.17 10.51 10.24
N ALA A 199 -13.18 10.79 9.42
CA ALA A 199 -13.03 10.92 7.97
C ALA A 199 -12.22 12.17 7.55
N LEU A 200 -12.31 13.27 8.30
CA LEU A 200 -11.46 14.45 8.08
C LEU A 200 -10.00 14.15 8.47
N LEU A 201 -9.81 13.50 9.61
CA LEU A 201 -8.48 13.11 10.12
C LEU A 201 -7.77 12.13 9.18
N MET A 202 -8.52 11.16 8.63
CA MET A 202 -8.07 10.26 7.56
C MET A 202 -7.63 11.06 6.33
N GLY A 203 -8.39 12.09 5.91
CA GLY A 203 -8.04 12.92 4.76
C GLY A 203 -6.73 13.69 4.96
N MET A 204 -6.52 14.24 6.16
CA MET A 204 -5.27 14.92 6.53
C MET A 204 -4.07 13.95 6.57
N ALA A 205 -4.26 12.73 7.07
CA ALA A 205 -3.22 11.70 7.08
C ALA A 205 -2.90 11.20 5.66
N HIS A 206 -3.94 11.04 4.82
CA HIS A 206 -3.83 10.65 3.43
C HIS A 206 -3.09 11.70 2.58
N GLU A 207 -3.31 12.99 2.84
CA GLU A 207 -2.60 14.07 2.14
C GLU A 207 -1.10 14.09 2.50
N ARG A 208 -0.71 13.59 3.68
CA ARG A 208 0.70 13.42 4.08
C ARG A 208 1.34 12.17 3.44
N ILE A 209 0.61 11.05 3.32
CA ILE A 209 1.03 9.91 2.47
C ILE A 209 1.31 10.38 1.03
N HIS A 210 0.48 11.29 0.53
CA HIS A 210 0.66 11.87 -0.80
C HIS A 210 1.80 12.89 -0.87
N LEU A 211 2.12 13.63 0.20
CA LEU A 211 3.32 14.47 0.29
C LEU A 211 4.59 13.62 0.08
N GLU A 212 4.73 12.52 0.82
CA GLU A 212 5.85 11.60 0.66
C GLU A 212 5.86 10.94 -0.73
N THR A 213 4.74 10.34 -1.13
CA THR A 213 4.62 9.67 -2.44
C THR A 213 4.99 10.62 -3.58
N SER A 214 4.43 11.83 -3.60
CA SER A 214 4.66 12.81 -4.67
C SER A 214 6.08 13.37 -4.66
N SER A 215 6.76 13.47 -3.50
CA SER A 215 8.16 13.93 -3.46
C SER A 215 9.12 12.96 -4.17
N VAL A 216 8.89 11.64 -4.02
CA VAL A 216 9.64 10.60 -4.75
C VAL A 216 9.35 10.63 -6.25
N LEU A 217 8.12 11.00 -6.64
CA LEU A 217 7.73 11.14 -8.05
C LEU A 217 8.35 12.39 -8.68
N ILE A 218 8.29 13.54 -8.02
CA ILE A 218 8.92 14.79 -8.46
C ILE A 218 10.43 14.61 -8.63
N ARG A 219 11.07 13.86 -7.73
CA ARG A 219 12.49 13.51 -7.85
C ARG A 219 12.82 12.59 -9.04
N GLN A 220 11.86 11.80 -9.52
CA GLN A 220 12.02 10.95 -10.70
C GLN A 220 11.77 11.69 -12.03
N LEU A 221 11.18 12.89 -11.98
CA LEU A 221 11.11 13.80 -13.14
C LEU A 221 12.51 14.32 -13.55
N PRO A 222 12.62 14.85 -14.78
CA PRO A 222 13.81 15.55 -15.23
C PRO A 222 14.31 16.61 -14.25
N VAL A 223 15.61 16.63 -14.00
CA VAL A 223 16.24 17.66 -13.13
C VAL A 223 15.98 19.08 -13.64
N ASN A 224 15.83 19.27 -14.95
CA ASN A 224 15.57 20.57 -15.58
C ASN A 224 14.09 21.02 -15.56
N VAL A 225 13.14 20.17 -15.13
CA VAL A 225 11.72 20.55 -14.96
C VAL A 225 11.32 20.69 -13.49
N VAL A 226 12.29 20.57 -12.57
CA VAL A 226 12.10 20.82 -11.15
C VAL A 226 13.03 21.94 -10.68
N THR A 227 12.59 22.69 -9.67
CA THR A 227 13.34 23.77 -9.05
C THR A 227 13.09 23.77 -7.54
N LYS A 228 14.10 24.14 -6.74
CA LYS A 228 13.92 24.29 -5.29
C LYS A 228 13.02 25.51 -5.03
N PRO A 229 11.81 25.37 -4.44
CA PRO A 229 10.95 26.53 -4.19
C PRO A 229 11.68 27.59 -3.34
N PRO A 230 11.41 28.90 -3.51
CA PRO A 230 12.18 29.95 -2.83
C PRO A 230 12.23 29.80 -1.31
N THR A 231 11.13 29.36 -0.71
CA THR A 231 10.96 29.13 0.73
C THR A 231 11.66 27.87 1.25
N TRP A 232 11.95 26.87 0.41
CA TRP A 232 12.57 25.63 0.86
C TRP A 232 14.07 25.85 1.12
N VAL A 233 14.60 25.22 2.17
CA VAL A 233 15.99 25.39 2.67
C VAL A 233 16.63 24.01 2.74
N TYR A 234 17.89 23.86 2.32
CA TYR A 234 18.55 22.56 2.48
C TYR A 234 18.99 22.32 3.92
N ALA A 235 18.87 21.07 4.37
CA ALA A 235 19.49 20.63 5.62
C ALA A 235 21.03 20.77 5.54
N GLU A 236 21.68 20.84 6.70
CA GLU A 236 23.15 20.85 6.76
C GLU A 236 23.72 19.55 6.15
N MET A 237 24.38 19.67 4.99
CA MET A 237 24.88 18.50 4.26
C MET A 237 26.06 17.78 4.92
N LYS A 238 26.63 18.31 6.00
CA LYS A 238 27.80 17.75 6.70
C LYS A 238 27.70 17.99 8.19
N THR A 239 27.88 16.93 8.98
CA THR A 239 27.94 17.00 10.46
C THR A 239 29.32 17.44 11.00
N GLY A 240 30.27 17.75 10.12
CA GLY A 240 31.67 18.04 10.45
C GLY A 240 32.49 16.82 10.87
N LYS A 241 31.92 15.61 10.87
CA LYS A 241 32.59 14.35 11.26
C LYS A 241 32.71 13.41 10.06
N PRO A 242 33.79 12.62 9.95
CA PRO A 242 33.91 11.58 8.93
C PRO A 242 32.97 10.40 9.22
N VAL A 243 32.72 9.56 8.21
CA VAL A 243 31.99 8.29 8.37
C VAL A 243 32.73 7.39 9.36
N GLY A 244 32.12 7.15 10.51
CA GLY A 244 32.57 6.12 11.45
C GLY A 244 32.07 4.74 11.05
N PRO A 245 32.68 3.65 11.57
CA PRO A 245 32.18 2.30 11.35
C PRO A 245 30.76 2.13 11.90
N ASN A 246 29.87 1.56 11.09
CA ASN A 246 28.49 1.25 11.48
C ASN A 246 28.44 0.00 12.38
N SER A 247 28.86 0.18 13.63
CA SER A 247 28.87 -0.86 14.66
C SER A 247 27.52 -1.58 14.76
N LEU A 248 27.57 -2.91 14.85
CA LEU A 248 26.46 -3.68 15.37
C LEU A 248 26.22 -3.35 16.86
N VAL A 249 24.96 -3.33 17.27
CA VAL A 249 24.50 -3.16 18.64
C VAL A 249 23.70 -4.41 19.01
N ALA A 250 24.11 -5.13 20.06
CA ALA A 250 23.36 -6.26 20.57
C ALA A 250 22.06 -5.80 21.25
N LEU A 251 20.97 -6.54 21.02
CA LEU A 251 19.68 -6.35 21.69
C LEU A 251 19.24 -7.68 22.30
N GLU A 252 18.94 -7.64 23.60
CA GLU A 252 18.39 -8.78 24.35
C GLU A 252 16.97 -9.12 23.88
N GLY A 253 16.72 -10.41 23.67
CA GLY A 253 15.43 -10.94 23.27
C GLY A 253 14.36 -10.82 24.36
N ARG A 254 13.12 -10.58 23.95
CA ARG A 254 11.96 -10.39 24.85
C ARG A 254 10.64 -10.56 24.10
N GLU A 255 9.54 -10.71 24.83
CA GLU A 255 8.20 -10.53 24.27
C GLU A 255 8.04 -9.07 23.80
N VAL A 256 7.63 -8.89 22.55
CA VAL A 256 7.32 -7.60 21.94
C VAL A 256 5.82 -7.55 21.65
N GLN A 257 5.17 -6.50 22.15
CA GLN A 257 3.79 -6.19 21.80
C GLN A 257 3.75 -5.35 20.52
N LEU A 258 3.06 -5.86 19.51
CA LEU A 258 2.74 -5.16 18.27
C LEU A 258 1.28 -4.69 18.28
N GLY A 259 1.00 -3.62 17.53
CA GLY A 259 -0.32 -3.02 17.41
C GLY A 259 -0.51 -1.76 18.25
N LYS A 260 -1.31 -0.83 17.72
CA LYS A 260 -1.72 0.40 18.39
C LYS A 260 -2.91 0.14 19.31
N PRO A 261 -2.88 0.59 20.58
CA PRO A 261 -4.03 0.47 21.47
C PRO A 261 -5.27 1.15 20.90
N ARG A 262 -6.44 0.48 20.93
CA ARG A 262 -7.71 1.04 20.46
C ARG A 262 -8.10 2.37 21.14
N ASN A 263 -7.60 2.61 22.35
CA ASN A 263 -7.84 3.83 23.11
C ASN A 263 -6.69 4.86 23.00
N PHE A 264 -5.68 4.63 22.17
CA PHE A 264 -4.57 5.56 21.96
C PHE A 264 -5.10 6.91 21.44
N PRO A 265 -4.68 8.06 21.99
CA PRO A 265 -5.37 9.34 21.77
C PRO A 265 -4.96 10.04 20.47
N SER A 266 -4.91 9.32 19.35
CA SER A 266 -4.64 9.90 18.02
C SER A 266 -5.24 9.08 16.87
N TYR A 267 -5.34 9.71 15.70
CA TYR A 267 -5.71 9.03 14.46
C TYR A 267 -4.67 7.98 14.10
N GLY A 268 -5.11 6.86 13.51
CA GLY A 268 -4.23 5.88 12.88
C GLY A 268 -4.98 5.12 11.81
N TRP A 269 -4.22 4.43 10.95
CA TRP A 269 -4.76 3.53 9.95
C TRP A 269 -5.26 2.22 10.59
N ASP A 270 -6.24 1.59 9.94
CA ASP A 270 -6.76 0.26 10.28
C ASP A 270 -5.65 -0.79 10.42
N ASN A 271 -4.57 -0.63 9.64
CA ASN A 271 -3.43 -1.52 9.69
C ASN A 271 -2.60 -1.38 10.98
N GLU A 272 -2.63 -0.24 11.68
CA GLU A 272 -1.87 0.03 12.93
C GLU A 272 -2.47 -0.69 14.13
N TYR A 273 -3.81 -0.70 14.26
CA TYR A 273 -4.51 -1.23 15.43
C TYR A 273 -4.53 -2.74 15.46
N GLY A 274 -4.67 -3.32 16.65
CA GLY A 274 -4.67 -4.75 16.89
C GLY A 274 -3.91 -5.04 18.18
N GLU A 275 -3.64 -6.33 18.42
CA GLU A 275 -2.62 -6.74 19.37
C GLU A 275 -1.93 -7.99 18.80
N SER A 276 -0.61 -8.04 18.86
CA SER A 276 0.12 -9.30 18.79
C SER A 276 1.27 -9.32 19.80
N ARG A 277 1.66 -10.52 20.20
CA ARG A 277 2.78 -10.79 21.12
C ARG A 277 3.67 -11.82 20.45
N CYS A 278 4.91 -11.41 20.20
CA CYS A 278 5.92 -12.23 19.54
C CYS A 278 7.16 -12.29 20.44
N LEU A 279 7.73 -13.48 20.62
CA LEU A 279 9.00 -13.63 21.31
C LEU A 279 10.13 -13.37 20.30
N VAL A 280 10.79 -12.22 20.43
CA VAL A 280 11.97 -11.89 19.63
C VAL A 280 13.20 -12.47 20.33
N PRO A 281 14.02 -13.32 19.66
CA PRO A 281 15.26 -13.82 20.22
C PRO A 281 16.37 -12.76 20.18
N ASP A 282 17.51 -13.04 20.83
CA ASP A 282 18.69 -12.16 20.77
C ASP A 282 19.17 -11.92 19.32
N PHE A 283 19.48 -10.66 19.00
CA PHE A 283 20.02 -10.26 17.70
C PHE A 283 20.95 -9.05 17.82
N GLU A 284 21.74 -8.80 16.79
CA GLU A 284 22.52 -7.57 16.64
C GLU A 284 21.93 -6.70 15.51
N ALA A 285 21.95 -5.37 15.64
CA ALA A 285 21.45 -4.44 14.63
C ALA A 285 22.45 -3.34 14.29
N THR A 286 22.48 -2.87 13.03
CA THR A 286 23.31 -1.71 12.65
C THR A 286 22.86 -0.45 13.38
N LYS A 287 23.79 0.21 14.07
CA LYS A 287 23.54 1.43 14.85
C LYS A 287 22.93 2.55 14.00
N TYR A 288 23.32 2.63 12.72
CA TYR A 288 22.78 3.54 11.72
C TYR A 288 22.17 2.76 10.55
N LEU A 289 21.44 3.46 9.69
CA LEU A 289 21.07 2.95 8.36
C LEU A 289 22.34 2.66 7.55
N VAL A 290 22.27 1.74 6.59
CA VAL A 290 23.39 1.48 5.68
C VAL A 290 23.66 2.72 4.82
N THR A 291 24.89 3.19 4.82
CA THR A 291 25.33 4.42 4.13
C THR A 291 25.66 4.18 2.64
N ASN A 292 25.71 5.27 1.87
CA ASN A 292 26.19 5.23 0.48
C ASN A 292 27.63 4.68 0.38
N GLU A 293 28.51 4.98 1.33
CA GLU A 293 29.88 4.44 1.42
C GLU A 293 29.93 2.92 1.66
N GLU A 294 29.03 2.40 2.49
CA GLU A 294 28.91 0.95 2.73
C GLU A 294 28.36 0.25 1.48
N PHE A 295 27.31 0.80 0.87
CA PHE A 295 26.70 0.24 -0.33
C PHE A 295 27.60 0.34 -1.58
N LEU A 296 28.49 1.34 -1.65
CA LEU A 296 29.45 1.48 -2.76
C LEU A 296 30.42 0.29 -2.82
N LYS A 297 30.70 -0.37 -1.69
CA LYS A 297 31.54 -1.57 -1.62
C LYS A 297 30.84 -2.77 -2.24
N PHE A 298 29.54 -2.93 -2.01
CA PHE A 298 28.70 -3.93 -2.70
C PHE A 298 28.62 -3.68 -4.21
N VAL A 299 28.49 -2.41 -4.65
CA VAL A 299 28.52 -2.06 -6.08
C VAL A 299 29.89 -2.38 -6.70
N THR A 300 30.97 -2.03 -6.02
CA THR A 300 32.35 -2.23 -6.50
C THR A 300 32.77 -3.71 -6.50
N ASP A 301 32.33 -4.51 -5.53
CA ASP A 301 32.45 -5.98 -5.51
C ASP A 301 31.42 -6.67 -6.44
N LYS A 302 30.95 -5.96 -7.46
CA LYS A 302 30.07 -6.47 -8.53
C LYS A 302 28.78 -7.12 -8.01
N GLY A 303 28.24 -6.66 -6.88
CA GLY A 303 27.03 -7.21 -6.25
C GLY A 303 25.80 -7.23 -7.16
N TYR A 304 25.71 -6.30 -8.11
CA TYR A 304 24.68 -6.31 -9.16
C TYR A 304 24.96 -7.30 -10.31
N GLU A 305 26.20 -7.77 -10.52
CA GLU A 305 26.52 -8.81 -11.53
C GLU A 305 26.30 -10.25 -11.02
N ARG A 306 26.27 -10.41 -9.70
CA ARG A 306 26.37 -11.70 -8.99
C ARG A 306 25.01 -12.29 -8.63
N GLN A 307 24.47 -13.17 -9.49
CA GLN A 307 23.12 -13.74 -9.35
C GLN A 307 22.88 -14.42 -7.99
N GLU A 308 23.88 -15.05 -7.40
CA GLU A 308 23.77 -15.83 -6.16
C GLU A 308 23.39 -14.99 -4.93
N LEU A 309 23.54 -13.66 -5.01
CA LEU A 309 23.16 -12.73 -3.95
C LEU A 309 21.65 -12.42 -3.94
N TRP A 310 20.94 -12.69 -5.05
CA TRP A 310 19.57 -12.23 -5.30
C TRP A 310 18.56 -13.39 -5.24
N SER A 311 17.40 -13.14 -4.63
CA SER A 311 16.22 -14.00 -4.84
C SER A 311 15.75 -13.96 -6.30
N ASP A 312 15.18 -15.04 -6.84
CA ASP A 312 14.70 -15.17 -8.23
C ASP A 312 13.95 -13.93 -8.78
N ILE A 313 13.03 -13.37 -7.99
CA ILE A 313 12.23 -12.20 -8.39
C ILE A 313 13.08 -10.93 -8.38
N GLY A 314 14.00 -10.79 -7.40
CA GLY A 314 14.96 -9.70 -7.38
C GLY A 314 15.93 -9.75 -8.56
N TRP A 315 16.40 -10.95 -8.94
CA TRP A 315 17.23 -11.11 -10.13
C TRP A 315 16.45 -10.80 -11.42
N LYS A 316 15.21 -11.29 -11.55
CA LYS A 316 14.32 -10.94 -12.68
C LYS A 316 14.08 -9.43 -12.76
N TRP A 317 13.80 -8.77 -11.64
CA TRP A 317 13.65 -7.32 -11.56
C TRP A 317 14.93 -6.58 -11.96
N ARG A 318 16.09 -6.97 -11.41
CA ARG A 318 17.41 -6.41 -11.73
C ARG A 318 17.68 -6.52 -13.22
N CYS A 319 17.49 -7.71 -13.80
CA CYS A 319 17.70 -7.96 -15.23
C CYS A 319 16.71 -7.18 -16.09
N PHE A 320 15.47 -7.01 -15.63
CA PHE A 320 14.45 -6.24 -16.33
C PHE A 320 14.77 -4.73 -16.36
N ARG A 321 15.19 -4.12 -15.24
CA ARG A 321 15.60 -2.71 -15.18
C ARG A 321 17.02 -2.47 -15.71
N SER A 322 17.79 -3.53 -16.00
CA SER A 322 19.25 -3.50 -16.25
C SER A 322 20.06 -2.88 -15.10
N ALA A 323 19.65 -3.13 -13.85
CA ALA A 323 20.21 -2.47 -12.67
C ALA A 323 21.67 -2.84 -12.39
N ILE A 324 22.49 -1.81 -12.20
CA ILE A 324 23.93 -1.88 -11.88
C ILE A 324 24.34 -1.02 -10.66
N HIS A 325 23.46 -0.15 -10.16
CA HIS A 325 23.63 0.71 -8.99
C HIS A 325 22.24 1.20 -8.50
N PRO A 326 22.11 1.79 -7.29
CA PRO A 326 20.87 2.39 -6.81
C PRO A 326 20.30 3.44 -7.77
N THR A 327 18.97 3.52 -7.90
CA THR A 327 18.32 4.33 -8.95
C THR A 327 18.54 5.84 -8.82
N PHE A 328 18.79 6.35 -7.62
CA PHE A 328 19.11 7.77 -7.39
C PHE A 328 20.61 8.09 -7.43
N TRP A 329 21.48 7.12 -7.70
CA TRP A 329 22.87 7.39 -8.09
C TRP A 329 22.91 7.64 -9.60
N VAL A 330 23.65 8.66 -10.05
CA VAL A 330 23.73 9.08 -11.45
C VAL A 330 25.20 9.33 -11.84
N CYS A 331 25.61 9.10 -13.10
CA CYS A 331 27.02 9.23 -13.47
C CYS A 331 27.50 10.69 -13.60
N ASN A 332 28.71 10.98 -13.12
CA ASN A 332 29.34 12.31 -13.23
C ASN A 332 29.60 12.81 -14.65
N LYS A 333 29.85 11.92 -15.63
CA LYS A 333 30.28 12.24 -17.00
C LYS A 333 29.20 12.89 -17.91
N GLY A 334 28.09 13.40 -17.35
CA GLY A 334 27.05 14.08 -18.12
C GLY A 334 26.50 13.22 -19.26
N CYS A 335 25.91 12.08 -18.92
CA CYS A 335 25.55 11.04 -19.89
C CYS A 335 24.68 11.59 -21.03
N LYS A 336 25.10 11.32 -22.26
CA LYS A 336 24.57 11.89 -23.52
C LYS A 336 23.20 11.32 -23.94
N SER A 337 22.37 10.94 -22.96
CA SER A 337 21.12 10.20 -23.16
C SER A 337 20.06 10.53 -22.09
N GLY A 338 20.16 11.69 -21.45
CA GLY A 338 19.18 12.12 -20.43
C GLY A 338 19.27 11.36 -19.11
N CYS A 339 20.48 11.11 -18.60
CA CYS A 339 20.65 10.52 -17.27
C CYS A 339 20.21 11.50 -16.18
N GLY A 340 19.02 11.26 -15.63
CA GLY A 340 18.32 12.21 -14.77
C GLY A 340 17.18 12.97 -15.47
N GLU A 341 16.85 12.63 -16.72
CA GLU A 341 15.68 13.12 -17.46
C GLU A 341 14.53 12.10 -17.52
N THR A 342 14.80 10.80 -17.50
CA THR A 342 13.74 9.77 -17.54
C THR A 342 14.14 8.54 -16.72
N LEU A 343 13.89 8.60 -15.40
CA LEU A 343 14.23 7.52 -14.46
C LEU A 343 13.27 6.30 -14.52
N SER A 344 12.21 6.40 -15.32
CA SER A 344 11.07 5.47 -15.34
C SER A 344 11.33 4.10 -15.99
N ASN A 345 12.26 3.99 -16.94
CA ASN A 345 12.26 2.87 -17.89
C ASN A 345 13.42 1.87 -17.77
N TYR A 346 14.66 2.33 -17.60
CA TYR A 346 15.86 1.49 -17.55
C TYR A 346 16.97 2.18 -16.72
N THR A 347 18.00 1.44 -16.32
CA THR A 347 19.16 2.03 -15.66
C THR A 347 19.95 2.89 -16.63
N HIS A 348 19.84 4.20 -16.40
CA HIS A 348 20.25 5.25 -17.32
C HIS A 348 21.77 5.28 -17.59
N CYS A 349 22.60 4.94 -16.61
CA CYS A 349 24.07 5.02 -16.74
C CYS A 349 24.64 3.95 -17.68
N GLN A 350 25.09 4.35 -18.87
CA GLN A 350 25.95 3.54 -19.72
C GLN A 350 27.43 3.67 -19.30
N LEU A 351 27.84 2.96 -18.24
CA LEU A 351 29.26 2.80 -17.91
C LEU A 351 29.92 1.89 -18.96
N ARG A 352 30.58 2.49 -19.97
CA ARG A 352 31.27 1.75 -21.03
C ARG A 352 32.52 1.06 -20.49
N SER A 353 32.74 -0.19 -20.90
CA SER A 353 33.87 -1.04 -20.51
C SER A 353 35.24 -0.62 -21.07
N SER A 354 35.34 0.53 -21.73
CA SER A 354 36.56 1.06 -22.37
C SER A 354 37.21 2.22 -21.63
N ASP A 355 36.58 2.74 -20.57
CA ASP A 355 37.10 3.87 -19.80
C ASP A 355 37.92 3.36 -18.61
N GLU A 356 39.20 3.05 -18.84
CA GLU A 356 40.17 2.66 -17.78
C GLU A 356 40.47 3.82 -16.82
N LEU A 357 39.55 4.10 -15.89
CA LEU A 357 39.70 5.14 -14.87
C LEU A 357 39.20 4.69 -13.50
N ASN A 358 39.95 5.07 -12.47
CA ASN A 358 39.73 4.77 -11.04
C ASN A 358 38.31 5.10 -10.57
N GLU A 359 37.73 4.21 -9.74
CA GLU A 359 36.42 4.28 -9.04
C GLU A 359 35.24 4.93 -9.80
N PRO A 360 34.13 4.21 -10.08
CA PRO A 360 32.96 4.79 -10.73
C PRO A 360 32.40 5.96 -9.89
N THR A 361 32.64 7.18 -10.36
CA THR A 361 32.38 8.40 -9.60
C THR A 361 30.92 8.80 -9.78
N PHE A 362 30.07 8.23 -8.92
CA PHE A 362 28.66 8.59 -8.87
C PHE A 362 28.44 9.99 -8.30
N CYS A 363 27.41 10.64 -8.83
CA CYS A 363 26.69 11.76 -8.26
C CYS A 363 25.36 11.24 -7.71
N TYR A 364 24.62 12.10 -7.01
CA TYR A 364 23.36 11.79 -6.35
C TYR A 364 22.23 12.67 -6.87
N ARG A 365 21.13 12.07 -7.34
CA ARG A 365 19.87 12.75 -7.62
C ARG A 365 19.21 13.08 -6.28
N ALA A 366 19.42 14.30 -5.80
CA ALA A 366 18.61 14.91 -4.76
C ALA A 366 17.24 15.28 -5.36
N MET A 367 16.33 15.81 -4.52
CA MET A 367 14.96 16.13 -4.92
C MET A 367 14.91 17.17 -6.06
N PHE A 368 15.71 18.24 -5.97
CA PHE A 368 15.78 19.29 -6.98
C PHE A 368 17.11 19.27 -7.74
N ASP A 369 18.23 18.97 -7.06
CA ASP A 369 19.58 19.02 -7.63
C ASP A 369 20.16 17.64 -8.04
N VAL A 370 21.30 17.68 -8.73
CA VAL A 370 22.28 16.59 -8.77
C VAL A 370 23.56 17.05 -8.06
N ILE A 371 23.96 16.35 -7.01
CA ILE A 371 25.12 16.69 -6.15
C ILE A 371 26.19 15.58 -6.20
N THR A 372 27.40 15.83 -5.69
CA THR A 372 28.40 14.75 -5.48
C THR A 372 27.85 13.68 -4.53
N LEU A 373 28.13 12.38 -4.76
CA LEU A 373 27.63 11.30 -3.90
C LEU A 373 27.99 11.54 -2.42
N PRO A 374 26.99 11.76 -1.53
CA PRO A 374 27.21 11.98 -0.12
C PRO A 374 27.41 10.64 0.57
N ARG A 375 28.69 10.23 0.65
CA ARG A 375 29.17 8.94 1.18
C ARG A 375 28.65 8.64 2.60
N ASP A 376 28.40 9.66 3.42
CA ASP A 376 27.91 9.56 4.81
C ASP A 376 26.38 9.48 4.96
N TRP A 377 25.61 9.78 3.91
CA TRP A 377 24.15 9.70 3.95
C TRP A 377 23.66 8.25 3.76
N PRO A 378 22.45 7.90 4.24
CA PRO A 378 21.83 6.60 3.95
C PRO A 378 21.72 6.34 2.45
N VAL A 379 21.91 5.09 2.04
CA VAL A 379 21.62 4.68 0.66
C VAL A 379 20.12 4.50 0.46
N GLU A 380 19.56 4.99 -0.65
CA GLU A 380 18.15 4.78 -1.00
C GLU A 380 18.00 3.67 -2.06
N VAL A 381 17.37 2.56 -1.69
CA VAL A 381 17.26 1.31 -2.47
C VAL A 381 15.93 0.60 -2.24
N ASN A 382 15.50 -0.23 -3.19
CA ASN A 382 14.32 -1.07 -2.99
C ASN A 382 14.64 -2.36 -2.19
N TYR A 383 13.60 -3.11 -1.82
CA TYR A 383 13.72 -4.33 -1.00
C TYR A 383 14.62 -5.41 -1.63
N HIS A 384 14.65 -5.53 -2.96
CA HIS A 384 15.47 -6.53 -3.64
C HIS A 384 16.96 -6.21 -3.54
N GLU A 385 17.30 -4.94 -3.73
CA GLU A 385 18.66 -4.40 -3.59
C GLU A 385 19.15 -4.50 -2.13
N ALA A 386 18.32 -4.06 -1.17
CA ALA A 386 18.62 -4.15 0.27
C ALA A 386 18.79 -5.61 0.74
N LYS A 387 17.97 -6.54 0.26
CA LYS A 387 18.14 -7.97 0.55
C LYS A 387 19.43 -8.54 -0.07
N ALA A 388 19.76 -8.18 -1.31
CA ALA A 388 20.99 -8.64 -1.96
C ALA A 388 22.25 -8.15 -1.24
N TYR A 389 22.24 -6.92 -0.73
CA TYR A 389 23.29 -6.39 0.15
C TYR A 389 23.44 -7.21 1.44
N CYS A 390 22.33 -7.59 2.08
CA CYS A 390 22.39 -8.46 3.26
C CYS A 390 22.98 -9.83 2.93
N THR A 391 22.61 -10.46 1.81
CA THR A 391 23.23 -11.72 1.35
C THR A 391 24.74 -11.57 1.15
N TRP A 392 25.18 -10.43 0.60
CA TRP A 392 26.59 -10.12 0.35
C TRP A 392 27.42 -9.94 1.62
N MET A 393 26.85 -9.30 2.65
CA MET A 393 27.48 -9.19 3.98
C MET A 393 27.72 -10.56 4.65
N GLY A 394 27.02 -11.61 4.21
CA GLY A 394 27.32 -13.01 4.51
C GLY A 394 26.32 -13.69 5.46
N PRO A 395 26.66 -14.91 5.94
CA PRO A 395 25.75 -15.71 6.77
C PRO A 395 25.25 -14.99 8.03
N GLY A 396 23.95 -15.10 8.29
CA GLY A 396 23.28 -14.50 9.45
C GLY A 396 22.82 -13.05 9.24
N TYR A 397 23.34 -12.32 8.24
CA TYR A 397 22.92 -10.95 7.92
C TYR A 397 21.61 -10.92 7.11
N ARG A 398 20.68 -10.05 7.51
CA ARG A 398 19.34 -9.94 6.94
C ARG A 398 18.69 -8.58 7.24
N LEU A 399 17.54 -8.32 6.63
CA LEU A 399 16.65 -7.23 7.02
C LEU A 399 15.92 -7.57 8.34
N PRO A 400 15.54 -6.56 9.14
CA PRO A 400 14.67 -6.74 10.31
C PRO A 400 13.31 -7.38 10.00
N THR A 401 12.72 -7.97 11.03
CA THR A 401 11.27 -8.19 11.14
C THR A 401 10.60 -6.95 11.77
N GLU A 402 9.27 -6.80 11.63
CA GLU A 402 8.56 -5.70 12.32
C GLU A 402 8.72 -5.79 13.85
N ALA A 403 8.77 -7.02 14.38
CA ALA A 403 9.00 -7.29 15.79
C ALA A 403 10.36 -6.77 16.29
N GLU A 404 11.44 -7.04 15.55
CA GLU A 404 12.79 -6.52 15.83
C GLU A 404 12.85 -5.00 15.66
N ALA A 405 12.19 -4.45 14.63
CA ALA A 405 12.08 -3.01 14.42
C ALA A 405 11.32 -2.31 15.57
N MET A 406 10.29 -2.93 16.14
CA MET A 406 9.62 -2.44 17.34
C MET A 406 10.46 -2.61 18.61
N LEU A 407 11.25 -3.68 18.71
CA LEU A 407 12.20 -3.89 19.82
C LEU A 407 13.28 -2.80 19.85
N MET A 408 13.84 -2.44 18.69
CA MET A 408 14.83 -1.37 18.52
C MET A 408 14.31 0.02 18.95
N LYS A 409 13.00 0.27 18.87
CA LYS A 409 12.36 1.53 19.36
C LYS A 409 12.21 1.59 20.89
N GLY A 410 12.54 0.51 21.61
CA GLY A 410 12.33 0.42 23.05
C GLY A 410 10.85 0.30 23.47
N THR A 411 10.62 0.26 24.78
CA THR A 411 9.31 0.02 25.39
C THR A 411 8.31 1.16 25.13
N MET A 412 7.01 0.83 25.16
CA MET A 412 5.88 1.76 25.30
C MET A 412 5.90 2.50 26.66
N PRO A 413 6.16 3.81 26.81
CA PRO A 413 5.81 4.50 28.06
C PRO A 413 4.28 4.52 28.28
N PRO A 414 3.80 4.76 29.50
CA PRO A 414 2.37 4.92 29.78
C PRO A 414 1.72 6.00 28.90
N ILE A 415 0.48 5.77 28.45
CA ILE A 415 -0.30 6.74 27.65
C ILE A 415 -0.54 8.08 28.40
N THR A 416 -0.32 8.09 29.71
CA THR A 416 -0.36 9.29 30.57
C THR A 416 0.92 10.14 30.54
N GLU A 417 2.03 9.64 29.99
CA GLU A 417 3.33 10.33 29.95
C GLU A 417 3.60 10.97 28.58
N ARG A 418 4.09 12.21 28.58
CA ARG A 418 4.53 12.87 27.34
C ARG A 418 5.88 12.31 26.90
N VAL A 419 5.84 11.38 25.95
CA VAL A 419 7.02 10.74 25.39
C VAL A 419 7.80 11.71 24.48
N LYS A 420 9.02 12.10 24.88
CA LYS A 420 9.88 13.02 24.11
C LYS A 420 10.08 12.63 22.64
N CYS A 421 10.11 11.33 22.36
CA CYS A 421 10.34 10.75 21.04
C CYS A 421 9.06 10.23 20.35
N ASP A 422 7.87 10.45 20.92
CA ASP A 422 6.61 10.30 20.18
C ASP A 422 6.17 11.68 19.70
N ILE A 423 6.15 11.85 18.36
CA ILE A 423 5.79 13.09 17.68
C ILE A 423 4.35 13.53 18.01
N ILE A 424 3.50 12.59 18.44
CA ILE A 424 2.09 12.80 18.78
C ILE A 424 1.93 13.33 20.22
N HIS A 425 2.94 13.19 21.09
CA HIS A 425 2.81 13.46 22.54
C HIS A 425 3.84 14.43 23.12
N SER A 426 4.89 14.81 22.36
CA SER A 426 5.79 15.88 22.76
C SER A 426 5.40 17.23 22.15
N GLY A 427 5.28 18.28 22.96
CA GLY A 427 5.10 19.66 22.46
C GLY A 427 6.37 20.21 21.80
N LYS A 428 7.54 19.67 22.17
CA LYS A 428 8.82 19.92 21.50
C LYS A 428 9.47 18.56 21.22
N PRO A 429 9.09 17.87 20.13
CA PRO A 429 9.59 16.53 19.86
C PRO A 429 11.11 16.55 19.71
N ASP A 430 11.78 15.71 20.50
CA ASP A 430 13.22 15.42 20.41
C ASP A 430 13.45 14.39 19.28
N ALA A 431 12.75 14.61 18.16
CA ALA A 431 12.63 13.76 16.99
C ALA A 431 12.69 14.64 15.74
N ASN A 432 13.00 14.04 14.59
CA ASN A 432 13.68 14.77 13.51
C ASN A 432 12.79 15.65 12.61
N ILE A 433 11.72 16.26 13.12
CA ILE A 433 10.71 17.00 12.33
C ILE A 433 11.26 18.17 11.47
N ASN A 434 12.52 18.59 11.69
CA ASN A 434 13.22 19.65 10.97
C ASN A 434 14.65 19.25 10.52
N PHE A 435 14.93 17.94 10.39
CA PHE A 435 16.12 17.36 9.75
C PHE A 435 17.49 17.80 10.28
N LYS A 436 17.60 17.82 11.62
CA LYS A 436 18.85 18.02 12.35
C LYS A 436 19.61 16.72 12.65
N TYR A 437 18.93 15.64 13.06
CA TYR A 437 19.53 14.34 13.42
C TYR A 437 18.58 13.17 13.11
N GLY A 438 19.01 12.23 12.24
CA GLY A 438 18.17 11.17 11.64
C GLY A 438 17.18 10.44 12.56
N SER A 439 15.98 10.15 12.05
CA SER A 439 14.81 9.75 12.86
C SER A 439 14.90 8.33 13.46
N PRO A 440 14.34 8.09 14.67
CA PRO A 440 14.07 6.77 15.21
C PRO A 440 12.68 6.20 14.86
N SER A 441 11.86 6.90 14.07
CA SER A 441 10.52 6.45 13.66
C SER A 441 10.55 5.46 12.47
N ASN A 442 9.41 4.81 12.18
CA ASN A 442 9.21 4.02 10.95
C ASN A 442 9.12 4.87 9.68
N GLY A 443 8.90 6.17 9.85
CA GLY A 443 8.78 7.14 8.78
C GLY A 443 10.12 7.78 8.39
N SER A 444 9.99 8.82 7.59
CA SER A 444 10.99 9.26 6.64
C SER A 444 11.45 10.71 6.92
N TRP A 445 12.24 11.34 6.03
CA TRP A 445 12.48 12.80 6.02
C TRP A 445 11.25 13.64 5.69
N ILE A 446 10.22 13.06 5.07
CA ILE A 446 9.03 13.80 4.61
C ILE A 446 7.72 13.27 5.21
N SER A 447 7.74 12.09 5.86
CA SER A 447 6.66 11.60 6.72
C SER A 447 6.36 12.60 7.83
N THR A 448 5.10 12.98 8.02
CA THR A 448 4.71 13.97 9.05
C THR A 448 3.42 13.61 9.78
N GLY A 449 3.28 14.07 11.03
CA GLY A 449 2.15 13.69 11.89
C GLY A 449 2.15 12.19 12.20
N ASN A 450 0.99 11.53 12.07
CA ASN A 450 0.83 10.10 12.39
C ASN A 450 1.72 9.17 11.54
N GLU A 451 2.17 9.61 10.37
CA GLU A 451 3.15 8.89 9.54
C GLU A 451 4.48 8.66 10.25
N ALA A 452 4.94 9.65 11.02
CA ALA A 452 6.14 9.55 11.82
C ALA A 452 5.93 8.82 13.16
N SER A 453 4.76 8.20 13.38
CA SER A 453 4.45 7.43 14.58
C SER A 453 5.31 6.16 14.70
N ARG A 454 5.51 5.69 15.94
CA ARG A 454 6.10 4.37 16.20
C ARG A 454 5.25 3.21 15.66
N PHE A 455 3.94 3.42 15.48
CA PHE A 455 2.97 2.43 15.00
C PHE A 455 2.78 2.42 13.48
N ALA A 456 3.26 3.44 12.75
CA ALA A 456 2.99 3.59 11.33
C ALA A 456 3.51 2.40 10.51
N ARG A 457 2.63 1.79 9.69
CA ARG A 457 2.91 0.59 8.89
C ARG A 457 2.82 0.90 7.40
N TYR A 458 3.98 1.12 6.79
CA TYR A 458 4.13 1.30 5.35
C TYR A 458 4.20 -0.04 4.63
N ALA A 459 3.53 -0.15 3.48
CA ALA A 459 3.58 -1.32 2.62
C ALA A 459 3.64 -0.91 1.14
N PHE A 460 4.72 -1.25 0.47
CA PHE A 460 4.95 -0.95 -0.95
C PHE A 460 5.25 -2.23 -1.74
N ARG A 461 5.04 -2.23 -3.06
CA ARG A 461 5.55 -3.30 -3.93
C ARG A 461 7.08 -3.32 -3.83
N ARG A 462 7.68 -4.51 -3.67
CA ARG A 462 9.13 -4.71 -3.38
C ARG A 462 10.11 -4.06 -4.37
N HIS A 463 9.64 -3.69 -5.56
CA HIS A 463 10.40 -3.06 -6.65
C HIS A 463 10.13 -1.56 -6.81
N PHE A 464 9.19 -0.96 -6.06
CA PHE A 464 8.98 0.48 -6.09
C PHE A 464 10.09 1.19 -5.35
N PHE A 465 10.60 2.26 -5.95
CA PHE A 465 11.33 3.28 -5.21
C PHE A 465 10.32 4.09 -4.43
N GLN A 466 10.48 4.06 -3.12
CA GLN A 466 10.09 5.15 -2.24
C GLN A 466 11.38 5.71 -1.65
N HIS A 467 11.26 6.57 -0.66
CA HIS A 467 12.41 7.07 0.05
C HIS A 467 12.93 6.04 1.08
N LEU A 468 13.72 5.07 0.63
CA LEU A 468 13.99 3.81 1.35
C LEU A 468 15.47 3.55 1.65
N GLY A 469 15.97 4.02 2.78
CA GLY A 469 17.11 3.43 3.46
C GLY A 469 16.70 2.23 4.33
N PHE A 470 17.67 1.40 4.70
CA PHE A 470 17.45 0.18 5.49
C PHE A 470 18.46 0.03 6.62
N ARG A 471 18.04 -0.67 7.69
CA ARG A 471 18.95 -1.25 8.69
C ARG A 471 19.22 -2.71 8.33
N MET A 472 20.33 -3.23 8.83
CA MET A 472 20.65 -4.65 8.75
C MET A 472 20.74 -5.22 10.16
N VAL A 473 20.23 -6.43 10.33
CA VAL A 473 20.35 -7.21 11.57
C VAL A 473 21.12 -8.50 11.31
N LYS A 474 21.65 -9.07 12.38
CA LYS A 474 22.39 -10.33 12.37
C LYS A 474 21.90 -11.20 13.51
N SER A 475 21.62 -12.47 13.22
CA SER A 475 21.29 -13.47 14.24
C SER A 475 22.00 -14.80 13.97
N SER A 476 22.46 -15.46 15.04
CA SER A 476 22.98 -16.83 15.02
C SER A 476 21.87 -17.89 14.93
N HIS A 477 20.65 -17.51 15.33
CA HIS A 477 19.47 -18.37 15.33
C HIS A 477 18.67 -18.24 14.03
N ASP A 478 18.07 -19.36 13.60
CA ASP A 478 17.00 -19.38 12.59
C ASP A 478 15.75 -18.77 13.24
N ILE A 479 15.42 -17.52 12.89
CA ILE A 479 14.28 -16.80 13.48
C ILE A 479 12.95 -17.52 13.14
N PRO A 480 11.99 -17.60 14.09
CA PRO A 480 10.69 -18.24 13.85
C PRO A 480 9.86 -17.51 12.78
N VAL A 481 10.12 -16.21 12.56
CA VAL A 481 9.45 -15.37 11.57
C VAL A 481 10.06 -15.61 10.18
N LYS A 482 9.70 -16.73 9.53
CA LYS A 482 10.14 -17.01 8.16
C LYS A 482 9.45 -16.09 7.14
N LEU A 483 10.26 -15.35 6.39
CA LEU A 483 9.81 -14.35 5.41
C LEU A 483 9.28 -15.05 4.13
N ILE A 484 8.03 -15.51 4.18
CA ILE A 484 7.39 -16.37 3.16
C ILE A 484 7.54 -15.81 1.74
N GLY A 485 8.40 -16.47 0.96
CA GLY A 485 8.59 -16.27 -0.46
C GLY A 485 7.46 -16.86 -1.31
N PRO A 486 7.17 -16.29 -2.49
CA PRO A 486 6.14 -16.83 -3.41
C PRO A 486 6.54 -18.16 -4.09
N THR A 487 7.77 -18.61 -3.86
CA THR A 487 8.39 -19.85 -4.34
C THR A 487 8.60 -20.90 -3.22
N ASP A 488 8.23 -20.61 -1.96
CA ASP A 488 8.52 -21.48 -0.81
C ASP A 488 7.58 -22.70 -0.72
N GLN A 489 7.82 -23.64 -1.64
CA GLN A 489 7.44 -25.04 -1.43
C GLN A 489 8.30 -25.61 -0.31
N VAL A 490 7.67 -26.04 0.78
CA VAL A 490 8.35 -26.70 1.90
C VAL A 490 8.50 -28.18 1.55
N THR A 491 9.34 -28.48 0.57
CA THR A 491 9.68 -29.84 0.11
C THR A 491 10.81 -30.45 0.93
N LYS A 492 10.69 -30.33 2.26
CA LYS A 492 11.26 -31.21 3.30
C LYS A 492 10.82 -30.70 4.68
N THR A 493 10.01 -31.50 5.37
CA THR A 493 9.96 -31.49 6.83
C THR A 493 11.29 -32.04 7.34
N SER A 494 12.09 -31.22 8.01
CA SER A 494 13.10 -31.74 8.94
C SER A 494 12.38 -32.41 10.10
N GLU A 495 12.78 -33.63 10.43
CA GLU A 495 12.20 -34.37 11.56
C GLU A 495 12.49 -33.63 12.87
N LEU A 496 11.44 -33.30 13.63
CA LEU A 496 11.55 -32.67 14.95
C LEU A 496 11.88 -33.74 16.00
N GLU A 497 13.12 -34.20 16.01
CA GLU A 497 13.65 -34.91 17.17
C GLU A 497 13.62 -34.00 18.41
N ASN A 498 13.33 -34.59 19.58
CA ASN A 498 13.36 -33.95 20.90
C ASN A 498 12.36 -32.79 21.13
N GLY A 499 11.09 -33.10 20.92
CA GLY A 499 10.11 -33.07 22.01
C GLY A 499 10.12 -31.86 22.96
N SER A 500 9.39 -30.82 22.59
CA SER A 500 8.77 -29.90 23.56
C SER A 500 7.36 -29.55 23.07
N PRO A 501 6.31 -29.68 23.91
CA PRO A 501 4.95 -29.43 23.47
C PRO A 501 4.73 -27.93 23.28
N VAL A 502 4.65 -27.51 22.01
CA VAL A 502 4.27 -26.14 21.63
C VAL A 502 2.91 -25.83 22.21
N LYS A 503 2.87 -25.01 23.27
CA LYS A 503 1.63 -24.60 23.92
C LYS A 503 0.81 -23.76 22.95
N SER A 504 -0.41 -24.23 22.69
CA SER A 504 -1.54 -23.49 22.09
C SER A 504 -1.31 -21.98 21.96
N TYR A 505 -0.86 -21.54 20.78
CA TYR A 505 -0.87 -20.13 20.44
C TYR A 505 -2.32 -19.68 20.32
N SER A 506 -2.77 -18.81 21.22
CA SER A 506 -3.99 -18.03 21.02
C SER A 506 -3.77 -17.11 19.82
N GLN A 507 -4.78 -16.98 18.95
CA GLN A 507 -4.70 -16.03 17.86
C GLN A 507 -4.69 -14.61 18.40
N VAL A 508 -3.61 -13.87 18.17
CA VAL A 508 -3.52 -12.45 18.50
C VAL A 508 -3.37 -11.71 17.18
N ASN A 509 -4.41 -10.95 16.78
CA ASN A 509 -4.47 -10.36 15.45
C ASN A 509 -3.61 -9.10 15.40
N VAL A 510 -2.40 -9.25 14.85
CA VAL A 510 -1.38 -8.20 14.61
C VAL A 510 -1.98 -6.92 14.03
N SER A 511 -3.03 -7.05 13.21
CA SER A 511 -3.80 -5.97 12.62
C SER A 511 -5.31 -6.18 12.79
N ALA A 512 -6.06 -5.10 12.97
CA ALA A 512 -7.52 -5.06 12.91
C ALA A 512 -8.04 -5.24 11.47
N ASN A 513 -7.18 -5.04 10.46
CA ASN A 513 -7.51 -5.32 9.07
C ASN A 513 -7.55 -6.85 8.81
N SER A 514 -8.77 -7.38 8.74
CA SER A 514 -9.04 -8.80 8.51
C SER A 514 -8.50 -9.35 7.17
N GLN A 515 -8.21 -8.49 6.18
CA GLN A 515 -7.74 -8.92 4.86
C GLN A 515 -6.35 -9.57 4.93
N TYR A 516 -5.49 -9.14 5.88
CA TYR A 516 -4.16 -9.74 6.08
C TYR A 516 -4.24 -11.24 6.46
N ARG A 517 -5.37 -11.75 6.96
CA ARG A 517 -5.57 -13.18 7.22
C ARG A 517 -5.40 -14.03 5.96
N TYR A 518 -5.87 -13.52 4.81
CA TYR A 518 -5.75 -14.19 3.50
C TYR A 518 -4.33 -14.15 2.93
N SER A 519 -3.33 -13.76 3.73
CA SER A 519 -1.92 -13.88 3.39
C SER A 519 -1.27 -15.15 3.95
N ASP A 520 -1.86 -15.86 4.92
CA ASP A 520 -1.26 -17.09 5.44
C ASP A 520 -1.33 -18.24 4.43
N LYS A 521 -0.25 -19.02 4.33
CA LYS A 521 -0.19 -20.21 3.47
C LYS A 521 -1.25 -21.25 3.86
N LEU A 522 -1.50 -21.48 5.15
CA LEU A 522 -2.52 -22.43 5.62
C LEU A 522 -3.94 -21.96 5.25
N VAL A 523 -4.19 -20.65 5.22
CA VAL A 523 -5.46 -20.08 4.76
C VAL A 523 -5.63 -20.23 3.24
N ILE A 524 -4.56 -20.06 2.45
CA ILE A 524 -4.59 -20.36 1.01
C ILE A 524 -4.93 -21.85 0.77
N GLU A 525 -4.39 -22.75 1.59
CA GLU A 525 -4.61 -24.21 1.47
C GLU A 525 -6.03 -24.64 1.89
N ASP A 526 -6.60 -24.04 2.94
CA ASP A 526 -8.00 -24.25 3.33
C ASP A 526 -8.98 -23.69 2.27
N VAL A 527 -8.71 -22.49 1.73
CA VAL A 527 -9.52 -21.91 0.64
C VAL A 527 -9.48 -22.78 -0.62
N LEU A 528 -8.30 -23.30 -0.99
CA LEU A 528 -8.18 -24.26 -2.10
C LEU A 528 -8.99 -25.54 -1.86
N LEU A 529 -8.94 -26.11 -0.64
CA LEU A 529 -9.73 -27.28 -0.28
C LEU A 529 -11.24 -26.99 -0.34
N GLN A 530 -11.68 -25.81 0.09
CA GLN A 530 -13.08 -25.39 0.05
C GLN A 530 -13.59 -25.11 -1.38
N GLU A 531 -12.79 -24.48 -2.26
CA GLU A 531 -13.16 -24.17 -3.64
C GLU A 531 -13.09 -25.38 -4.60
N TYR A 532 -12.13 -26.29 -4.40
CA TYR A 532 -11.86 -27.38 -5.36
C TYR A 532 -12.22 -28.77 -4.82
N GLY A 533 -12.19 -28.99 -3.50
CA GLY A 533 -12.57 -30.26 -2.89
C GLY A 533 -14.09 -30.53 -2.83
N PHE A 534 -14.93 -29.50 -2.93
CA PHE A 534 -16.38 -29.61 -2.85
C PHE A 534 -17.07 -29.13 -4.13
N LYS A 535 -17.82 -30.01 -4.80
CA LYS A 535 -18.52 -29.68 -6.05
C LYS A 535 -19.68 -28.68 -5.88
N ASN A 536 -20.25 -28.58 -4.68
CA ASN A 536 -21.43 -27.77 -4.36
C ASN A 536 -21.10 -26.69 -3.30
N SER A 537 -20.10 -25.85 -3.55
CA SER A 537 -19.87 -24.67 -2.71
C SER A 537 -21.01 -23.65 -2.84
N LEU A 538 -21.17 -22.77 -1.84
CA LEU A 538 -22.21 -21.73 -1.83
C LEU A 538 -22.19 -20.89 -3.12
N ASP A 539 -20.99 -20.54 -3.57
CA ASP A 539 -20.77 -19.65 -4.71
C ASP A 539 -20.93 -20.37 -6.05
N ALA A 540 -20.64 -21.67 -6.12
CA ALA A 540 -20.96 -22.51 -7.28
C ALA A 540 -22.49 -22.66 -7.45
N VAL A 541 -23.24 -22.86 -6.35
CA VAL A 541 -24.71 -22.90 -6.37
C VAL A 541 -25.30 -21.54 -6.76
N ALA A 542 -24.73 -20.44 -6.25
CA ALA A 542 -25.15 -19.09 -6.61
C ALA A 542 -24.85 -18.73 -8.07
N LEU A 543 -23.70 -19.16 -8.62
CA LEU A 543 -23.39 -19.05 -10.04
C LEU A 543 -24.42 -19.82 -10.88
N GLN A 544 -24.69 -21.08 -10.56
CA GLN A 544 -25.67 -21.90 -11.29
C GLN A 544 -27.06 -21.24 -11.32
N LYS A 545 -27.55 -20.74 -10.17
CA LYS A 545 -28.85 -20.06 -10.18
C LYS A 545 -28.79 -18.70 -10.87
N GLY A 546 -27.66 -17.98 -10.79
CA GLY A 546 -27.44 -16.73 -11.53
C GLY A 546 -27.54 -16.93 -13.04
N LEU A 547 -26.85 -17.93 -13.59
CA LEU A 547 -26.93 -18.29 -15.01
C LEU A 547 -28.36 -18.63 -15.44
N SER A 548 -29.07 -19.43 -14.63
CA SER A 548 -30.50 -19.74 -14.86
C SER A 548 -31.38 -18.49 -14.89
N LEU A 549 -31.12 -17.47 -14.06
CA LEU A 549 -31.87 -16.21 -14.09
C LEU A 549 -31.51 -15.34 -15.31
N MET A 550 -30.27 -15.41 -15.81
CA MET A 550 -29.89 -14.71 -17.05
C MET A 550 -30.59 -15.30 -18.27
N GLU A 551 -30.71 -16.62 -18.33
CA GLU A 551 -31.47 -17.33 -19.38
C GLU A 551 -32.98 -17.00 -19.30
N GLU A 552 -33.57 -17.14 -18.11
CA GLU A 552 -34.98 -16.81 -17.80
C GLU A 552 -35.36 -15.38 -18.22
N TRP A 553 -34.40 -14.44 -18.16
CA TRP A 553 -34.62 -13.01 -18.39
C TRP A 553 -33.95 -12.44 -19.65
N SER A 554 -33.42 -13.30 -20.52
CA SER A 554 -32.72 -12.96 -21.77
C SER A 554 -31.55 -11.96 -21.60
N ILE A 555 -30.79 -12.05 -20.51
CA ILE A 555 -29.65 -11.16 -20.22
C ILE A 555 -28.41 -11.65 -20.99
N PRO A 556 -27.79 -10.83 -21.87
CA PRO A 556 -26.65 -11.29 -22.68
C PRO A 556 -25.40 -11.62 -21.86
N ALA A 557 -24.96 -12.89 -21.87
CA ALA A 557 -23.76 -13.36 -21.17
C ALA A 557 -22.44 -12.95 -21.84
N LYS A 558 -22.20 -11.63 -22.02
CA LYS A 558 -21.00 -11.11 -22.71
C LYS A 558 -19.80 -10.93 -21.77
N THR A 559 -19.98 -10.22 -20.65
CA THR A 559 -18.90 -10.00 -19.66
C THR A 559 -19.38 -10.24 -18.22
N ALA A 560 -18.53 -10.84 -17.40
CA ALA A 560 -18.81 -11.12 -15.98
C ALA A 560 -17.70 -10.61 -15.04
N LEU A 561 -18.08 -10.28 -13.81
CA LEU A 561 -17.20 -9.84 -12.73
C LEU A 561 -17.44 -10.70 -11.48
N VAL A 562 -16.38 -11.20 -10.87
CA VAL A 562 -16.41 -11.89 -9.57
C VAL A 562 -15.64 -11.06 -8.54
N LEU A 563 -16.35 -10.53 -7.55
CA LEU A 563 -15.77 -9.80 -6.42
C LEU A 563 -15.61 -10.76 -5.23
N GLY A 564 -14.36 -11.05 -4.86
CA GLY A 564 -14.01 -12.13 -3.93
C GLY A 564 -13.57 -13.42 -4.62
N SER A 565 -13.03 -13.32 -5.84
CA SER A 565 -12.69 -14.44 -6.72
C SER A 565 -11.70 -15.46 -6.14
N SER A 566 -11.00 -15.10 -5.06
CA SER A 566 -10.18 -16.02 -4.27
C SER A 566 -9.18 -16.81 -5.13
N SER A 567 -9.12 -18.15 -5.02
CA SER A 567 -8.21 -18.97 -5.85
C SER A 567 -8.72 -19.21 -7.28
N GLY A 568 -9.84 -18.58 -7.66
CA GLY A 568 -10.27 -18.37 -9.04
C GLY A 568 -11.40 -19.28 -9.50
N ARG A 569 -11.82 -20.27 -8.70
CA ARG A 569 -12.73 -21.35 -9.09
C ARG A 569 -13.97 -20.87 -9.85
N VAL A 570 -14.68 -19.92 -9.24
CA VAL A 570 -15.96 -19.42 -9.74
C VAL A 570 -15.77 -18.57 -11.00
N ALA A 571 -14.64 -17.88 -11.13
CA ALA A 571 -14.29 -17.12 -12.33
C ALA A 571 -13.95 -18.04 -13.51
N PHE A 572 -13.32 -19.20 -13.26
CA PHE A 572 -13.14 -20.23 -14.28
C PHE A 572 -14.45 -20.93 -14.65
N ASP A 573 -15.32 -21.27 -13.69
CA ASP A 573 -16.64 -21.84 -14.00
C ASP A 573 -17.53 -20.86 -14.78
N MET A 574 -17.39 -19.55 -14.59
CA MET A 574 -18.01 -18.53 -15.44
C MET A 574 -17.47 -18.50 -16.88
N SER A 575 -16.19 -18.85 -17.10
CA SER A 575 -15.57 -18.72 -18.44
C SER A 575 -16.11 -19.73 -19.47
N LYS A 576 -16.85 -20.74 -19.00
CA LYS A 576 -17.69 -21.66 -19.80
C LYS A 576 -18.81 -20.94 -20.55
N THR A 577 -19.26 -19.78 -20.07
CA THR A 577 -20.40 -19.02 -20.62
C THR A 577 -19.99 -17.62 -21.08
N PHE A 578 -19.10 -16.95 -20.36
CA PHE A 578 -18.70 -15.57 -20.64
C PHE A 578 -17.37 -15.47 -21.39
N LYS A 579 -17.34 -14.69 -22.48
CA LYS A 579 -16.12 -14.45 -23.28
C LYS A 579 -15.08 -13.54 -22.62
N LYS A 580 -15.44 -12.85 -21.53
CA LYS A 580 -14.52 -12.12 -20.66
C LYS A 580 -15.03 -12.21 -19.22
N VAL A 581 -14.22 -12.79 -18.34
CA VAL A 581 -14.44 -12.81 -16.90
C VAL A 581 -13.33 -12.01 -16.21
N LEU A 582 -13.70 -11.15 -15.27
CA LEU A 582 -12.77 -10.43 -14.41
C LEU A 582 -12.91 -10.94 -12.97
N GLY A 583 -11.86 -11.54 -12.42
CA GLY A 583 -11.79 -11.99 -11.03
C GLY A 583 -11.02 -10.99 -10.17
N ILE A 584 -11.65 -10.49 -9.11
CA ILE A 584 -11.06 -9.52 -8.16
C ILE A 584 -10.95 -10.13 -6.78
N ASP A 585 -9.80 -9.95 -6.12
CA ASP A 585 -9.62 -10.29 -4.69
C ASP A 585 -8.60 -9.36 -4.03
N TYR A 586 -8.69 -9.19 -2.69
CA TYR A 586 -7.71 -8.44 -1.91
C TYR A 586 -6.37 -9.17 -1.78
N SER A 587 -6.39 -10.51 -1.75
CA SER A 587 -5.18 -11.30 -1.53
C SER A 587 -4.46 -11.58 -2.84
N ASN A 588 -3.34 -10.89 -3.06
CA ASN A 588 -2.41 -11.26 -4.12
C ASN A 588 -1.87 -12.70 -3.96
N ARG A 589 -1.90 -13.30 -2.76
CA ARG A 589 -1.52 -14.71 -2.57
C ARG A 589 -2.58 -15.66 -3.12
N LEU A 590 -3.88 -15.34 -2.98
CA LEU A 590 -4.97 -16.08 -3.65
C LEU A 590 -4.91 -15.89 -5.18
N LEU A 591 -4.75 -14.65 -5.67
CA LEU A 591 -4.66 -14.38 -7.11
C LEU A 591 -3.39 -14.98 -7.75
N SER A 592 -2.28 -15.05 -7.02
CA SER A 592 -1.06 -15.78 -7.45
C SER A 592 -1.28 -17.28 -7.59
N VAL A 593 -2.27 -17.86 -6.89
CA VAL A 593 -2.69 -19.25 -7.11
C VAL A 593 -3.62 -19.33 -8.32
N ALA A 594 -4.57 -18.40 -8.46
CA ALA A 594 -5.46 -18.33 -9.63
C ALA A 594 -4.68 -18.21 -10.96
N GLU A 595 -3.67 -17.34 -11.04
CA GLU A 595 -2.81 -17.22 -12.24
C GLU A 595 -1.91 -18.44 -12.47
N LYS A 596 -1.51 -19.19 -11.42
CA LYS A 596 -0.86 -20.51 -11.56
C LYS A 596 -1.83 -21.55 -12.13
N ILE A 597 -3.09 -21.57 -11.68
CA ILE A 597 -4.14 -22.46 -12.20
C ILE A 597 -4.47 -22.13 -13.66
N LYS A 598 -4.49 -20.84 -14.01
CA LYS A 598 -4.70 -20.34 -15.38
C LYS A 598 -3.57 -20.70 -16.34
N SER A 599 -2.31 -20.56 -15.90
CA SER A 599 -1.12 -20.83 -16.72
C SER A 599 -0.69 -22.31 -16.76
N SER A 600 -1.19 -23.16 -15.86
CA SER A 600 -0.89 -24.60 -15.83
C SER A 600 -1.33 -25.34 -17.10
N LYS A 601 -0.46 -26.17 -17.66
CA LYS A 601 -0.83 -27.17 -18.69
C LYS A 601 -1.33 -28.50 -18.11
N SER A 602 -1.10 -28.75 -16.82
CA SER A 602 -1.59 -29.94 -16.12
C SER A 602 -3.05 -29.74 -15.71
N THR A 603 -3.88 -30.79 -15.83
CA THR A 603 -5.22 -30.87 -15.22
C THR A 603 -5.18 -31.18 -13.72
N ILE A 604 -4.02 -31.53 -13.19
CA ILE A 604 -3.79 -31.81 -11.76
C ILE A 604 -2.81 -30.78 -11.22
N ILE A 605 -3.16 -30.11 -10.11
CA ILE A 605 -2.25 -29.23 -9.37
C ILE A 605 -2.00 -29.81 -7.97
N PRO A 606 -0.74 -30.13 -7.62
CA PRO A 606 -0.39 -30.57 -6.28
C PRO A 606 -0.36 -29.39 -5.30
N TYR A 607 -0.82 -29.62 -4.08
CA TYR A 607 -0.68 -28.72 -2.95
C TYR A 607 -0.15 -29.47 -1.71
N SER A 608 0.01 -28.75 -0.60
CA SER A 608 0.64 -29.28 0.62
C SER A 608 -0.07 -30.53 1.17
N LEU A 609 0.68 -31.30 1.97
CA LEU A 609 0.27 -32.61 2.51
C LEU A 609 0.04 -33.70 1.45
N GLY A 610 0.64 -33.58 0.26
CA GLY A 610 0.59 -34.60 -0.79
C GLY A 610 -0.78 -34.76 -1.43
N LYS A 611 -1.58 -33.69 -1.42
CA LYS A 611 -2.93 -33.66 -1.98
C LYS A 611 -2.93 -32.98 -3.36
N GLU A 612 -3.94 -33.31 -4.14
CA GLU A 612 -4.12 -32.83 -5.50
C GLU A 612 -5.50 -32.21 -5.68
N VAL A 613 -5.58 -31.19 -6.54
CA VAL A 613 -6.84 -30.60 -7.02
C VAL A 613 -6.95 -30.74 -8.53
N GLU A 614 -8.10 -31.23 -8.98
CA GLU A 614 -8.43 -31.40 -10.40
C GLU A 614 -8.98 -30.09 -10.98
N ILE A 615 -8.39 -29.65 -12.09
CA ILE A 615 -8.85 -28.56 -12.94
C ILE A 615 -9.91 -29.12 -13.89
N ASP A 616 -11.10 -28.53 -13.92
CA ASP A 616 -12.11 -28.90 -14.91
C ASP A 616 -11.61 -28.57 -16.33
N PRO A 617 -11.46 -29.56 -17.23
CA PRO A 617 -10.91 -29.34 -18.56
C PRO A 617 -11.83 -28.52 -19.49
N SER A 618 -13.08 -28.24 -19.08
CA SER A 618 -14.01 -27.38 -19.83
C SER A 618 -13.82 -25.87 -19.56
N TRP A 619 -12.88 -25.46 -18.70
CA TRP A 619 -12.57 -24.05 -18.46
C TRP A 619 -11.74 -23.42 -19.59
N SER A 620 -12.33 -22.44 -20.28
CA SER A 620 -11.63 -21.43 -21.09
C SER A 620 -10.86 -20.47 -20.16
N ARG A 621 -9.73 -20.92 -19.61
CA ARG A 621 -8.95 -20.17 -18.61
C ARG A 621 -8.34 -18.88 -19.18
N GLU A 622 -8.12 -18.83 -20.48
CA GLU A 622 -7.68 -17.66 -21.25
C GLU A 622 -8.69 -16.51 -21.27
N ASN A 623 -10.00 -16.78 -21.09
CA ASN A 623 -11.04 -15.74 -21.00
C ASN A 623 -11.09 -15.06 -19.62
N VAL A 624 -10.27 -15.49 -18.65
CA VAL A 624 -10.26 -14.97 -17.28
C VAL A 624 -9.06 -14.06 -17.05
N ILE A 625 -9.33 -12.85 -16.57
CA ILE A 625 -8.32 -11.89 -16.11
C ILE A 625 -8.48 -11.77 -14.60
N PHE A 626 -7.38 -11.88 -13.85
CA PHE A 626 -7.37 -11.57 -12.42
C PHE A 626 -6.75 -10.18 -12.18
N LYS A 627 -7.33 -9.39 -11.28
CA LYS A 627 -6.76 -8.13 -10.77
C LYS A 627 -6.83 -8.11 -9.25
N GLN A 628 -5.76 -7.68 -8.57
CA GLN A 628 -5.86 -7.22 -7.19
C GLN A 628 -6.56 -5.85 -7.18
N LEU A 629 -7.39 -5.59 -6.19
CA LEU A 629 -7.89 -4.24 -5.88
C LEU A 629 -8.13 -4.10 -4.38
N THR A 630 -7.93 -2.91 -3.84
CA THR A 630 -8.30 -2.52 -2.46
C THR A 630 -9.68 -1.84 -2.38
N TRP A 631 -10.18 -1.29 -3.49
CA TRP A 631 -11.45 -0.55 -3.57
C TRP A 631 -12.19 -0.81 -4.89
N LEU A 632 -13.47 -0.39 -4.97
CA LEU A 632 -14.21 -0.36 -6.22
C LEU A 632 -13.76 0.83 -7.09
N SER A 633 -12.91 0.53 -8.07
CA SER A 633 -12.44 1.46 -9.10
C SER A 633 -13.31 1.37 -10.37
N MET A 634 -13.47 2.51 -11.05
CA MET A 634 -14.11 2.57 -12.38
C MET A 634 -13.35 1.78 -13.46
N GLU A 635 -12.06 1.47 -13.27
CA GLU A 635 -11.28 0.62 -14.19
C GLU A 635 -11.91 -0.76 -14.44
N LEU A 636 -12.74 -1.25 -13.50
CA LEU A 636 -13.48 -2.49 -13.69
C LEU A 636 -14.41 -2.42 -14.90
N GLY A 637 -15.03 -1.26 -15.14
CA GLY A 637 -16.08 -1.09 -16.12
C GLY A 637 -17.37 -1.88 -15.78
N SER A 638 -18.36 -1.76 -16.66
CA SER A 638 -19.69 -2.36 -16.43
C SER A 638 -19.84 -3.77 -17.00
N HIS A 639 -20.49 -4.67 -16.26
CA HIS A 639 -20.64 -6.10 -16.56
C HIS A 639 -22.10 -6.52 -16.75
N ASN A 640 -22.33 -7.63 -17.46
CA ASN A 640 -23.67 -8.21 -17.64
C ASN A 640 -24.09 -9.05 -16.43
N MET A 641 -23.11 -9.66 -15.76
CA MET A 641 -23.28 -10.30 -14.45
C MET A 641 -22.19 -9.82 -13.49
N VAL A 642 -22.58 -9.45 -12.28
CA VAL A 642 -21.67 -9.23 -11.15
C VAL A 642 -22.03 -10.23 -10.07
N LEU A 643 -21.05 -11.00 -9.60
CA LEU A 643 -21.18 -11.97 -8.51
C LEU A 643 -20.27 -11.54 -7.36
N VAL A 644 -20.83 -11.43 -6.15
CA VAL A 644 -20.13 -10.98 -4.95
C VAL A 644 -20.11 -12.10 -3.93
N THR A 645 -18.91 -12.57 -3.55
CA THR A 645 -18.68 -13.81 -2.77
C THR A 645 -17.97 -13.56 -1.43
N PHE A 646 -17.88 -12.30 -1.00
CA PHE A 646 -16.96 -11.89 0.05
C PHE A 646 -17.43 -10.75 0.97
N LEU A 647 -18.74 -10.55 1.16
CA LEU A 647 -19.25 -9.44 1.99
C LEU A 647 -18.69 -9.46 3.43
N GLU A 648 -18.53 -10.66 3.99
CA GLU A 648 -17.90 -10.95 5.29
C GLU A 648 -16.36 -10.73 5.33
N ARG A 649 -15.73 -10.46 4.17
CA ARG A 649 -14.29 -10.11 4.04
C ARG A 649 -14.09 -8.60 3.83
N LEU A 650 -15.17 -7.82 3.80
CA LEU A 650 -15.15 -6.36 3.69
C LEU A 650 -15.04 -5.72 5.08
N GLN A 651 -14.21 -4.68 5.22
CA GLN A 651 -14.23 -3.84 6.44
C GLN A 651 -15.45 -2.93 6.50
N ASN A 652 -15.92 -2.44 5.33
CA ASN A 652 -17.07 -1.57 5.22
C ASN A 652 -17.98 -2.06 4.07
N THR A 653 -18.76 -3.10 4.39
CA THR A 653 -19.73 -3.73 3.49
C THR A 653 -20.71 -2.71 2.91
N LYS A 654 -21.21 -1.78 3.73
CA LYS A 654 -22.18 -0.74 3.33
C LYS A 654 -21.64 0.17 2.23
N ALA A 655 -20.39 0.63 2.34
CA ALA A 655 -19.77 1.51 1.35
C ALA A 655 -19.44 0.79 0.02
N TRP A 656 -19.22 -0.53 0.04
CA TRP A 656 -19.14 -1.33 -1.19
C TRP A 656 -20.52 -1.48 -1.86
N LEU A 657 -21.55 -1.83 -1.08
CA LEU A 657 -22.93 -1.99 -1.59
C LEU A 657 -23.42 -0.70 -2.29
N TYR A 658 -23.13 0.48 -1.72
CA TYR A 658 -23.47 1.78 -2.33
C TYR A 658 -22.89 2.01 -3.74
N ARG A 659 -21.90 1.23 -4.19
CA ARG A 659 -21.22 1.41 -5.49
C ARG A 659 -21.33 0.22 -6.45
N LEU A 660 -21.86 -0.92 -6.00
CA LEU A 660 -22.05 -2.10 -6.88
C LEU A 660 -22.93 -1.82 -8.12
N TRP A 661 -23.74 -0.76 -8.10
CA TRP A 661 -24.56 -0.35 -9.23
C TRP A 661 -23.76 0.20 -10.41
N GLU A 662 -22.59 0.79 -10.17
CA GLU A 662 -21.68 1.35 -11.19
C GLU A 662 -21.09 0.24 -12.07
N LEU A 663 -20.82 -0.91 -11.45
CA LEU A 663 -20.20 -2.10 -12.06
C LEU A 663 -21.15 -2.90 -12.96
N LEU A 664 -22.43 -2.54 -13.02
CA LEU A 664 -23.47 -3.33 -13.66
C LEU A 664 -24.08 -2.58 -14.85
N LYS A 665 -24.12 -3.24 -16.02
CA LYS A 665 -24.80 -2.74 -17.22
C LYS A 665 -26.31 -2.64 -16.99
N ASP A 666 -26.96 -1.78 -17.77
CA ASP A 666 -28.43 -1.77 -17.82
C ASP A 666 -28.96 -3.16 -18.20
N ASP A 667 -30.07 -3.53 -17.56
CA ASP A 667 -30.77 -4.81 -17.67
C ASP A 667 -29.93 -6.05 -17.23
N GLY A 668 -28.75 -5.83 -16.64
CA GLY A 668 -27.85 -6.85 -16.08
C GLY A 668 -28.24 -7.42 -14.70
N LEU A 669 -27.54 -8.47 -14.28
CA LEU A 669 -27.78 -9.24 -13.05
C LEU A 669 -26.69 -9.02 -11.98
N LEU A 670 -27.09 -8.67 -10.76
CA LEU A 670 -26.25 -8.70 -9.57
C LEU A 670 -26.66 -9.89 -8.68
N VAL A 671 -25.69 -10.75 -8.35
CA VAL A 671 -25.86 -11.88 -7.42
C VAL A 671 -24.93 -11.67 -6.22
N ILE A 672 -25.47 -11.86 -5.01
CA ILE A 672 -24.74 -11.70 -3.75
C ILE A 672 -24.86 -12.97 -2.93
N THR A 673 -23.72 -13.54 -2.55
CA THR A 673 -23.59 -14.52 -1.47
C THR A 673 -22.96 -13.86 -0.24
N SER A 674 -23.36 -14.36 0.92
CA SER A 674 -22.71 -14.12 2.20
C SER A 674 -23.12 -15.22 3.16
N LYS A 675 -22.24 -15.55 4.11
CA LYS A 675 -22.51 -16.45 5.24
C LYS A 675 -23.16 -15.71 6.43
N ASP A 676 -23.15 -14.37 6.42
CA ASP A 676 -23.77 -13.52 7.42
C ASP A 676 -25.28 -13.34 7.13
N THR A 677 -26.12 -13.85 8.04
CA THR A 677 -27.59 -13.83 7.92
C THR A 677 -28.22 -12.47 8.24
N THR A 678 -27.46 -11.46 8.68
CA THR A 678 -27.99 -10.11 8.91
C THR A 678 -28.26 -9.35 7.60
N TRP A 679 -27.62 -9.75 6.49
CA TRP A 679 -27.84 -9.19 5.14
C TRP A 679 -29.13 -9.71 4.50
N THR A 680 -30.25 -9.43 5.17
CA THR A 680 -31.59 -9.67 4.64
C THR A 680 -31.83 -8.87 3.36
N ALA A 681 -32.80 -9.31 2.58
CA ALA A 681 -33.19 -8.64 1.34
C ALA A 681 -33.64 -7.18 1.54
N ALA A 682 -34.25 -6.87 2.67
CA ALA A 682 -34.70 -5.52 3.03
C ALA A 682 -33.54 -4.62 3.47
N GLU A 683 -32.53 -5.17 4.15
CA GLU A 683 -31.31 -4.41 4.51
C GLU A 683 -30.49 -4.08 3.26
N LEU A 684 -30.24 -5.06 2.39
CA LEU A 684 -29.49 -4.86 1.15
C LEU A 684 -30.16 -3.84 0.20
N GLN A 685 -31.49 -3.77 0.17
CA GLN A 685 -32.24 -2.81 -0.68
C GLN A 685 -32.04 -1.33 -0.29
N GLN A 686 -31.58 -1.03 0.93
CA GLN A 686 -31.29 0.35 1.38
C GLN A 686 -30.00 0.90 0.76
N TYR A 687 -28.98 0.05 0.56
CA TYR A 687 -27.67 0.45 0.04
C TYR A 687 -27.56 0.34 -1.47
N LEU A 688 -28.33 -0.57 -2.08
CA LEU A 688 -28.21 -0.90 -3.51
C LEU A 688 -29.02 0.03 -4.44
N GLN A 689 -29.46 1.20 -3.97
CA GLN A 689 -30.10 2.22 -4.80
C GLN A 689 -29.15 3.40 -5.01
N PRO A 690 -29.01 3.93 -6.26
CA PRO A 690 -28.19 5.10 -6.51
C PRO A 690 -28.80 6.33 -5.82
N ARG A 691 -27.95 7.05 -5.09
CA ARG A 691 -28.27 8.36 -4.48
C ARG A 691 -27.99 9.50 -5.47
#